data_AF-A0A0G1U0L2-F1
#
_entry.id   AF-A0A0G1U0L2-F1
#
_cell.length_a   1.000
_cell.length_b   1.000
_cell.length_c   1.000
_cell.angle_alpha   90.00
_cell.angle_beta   90.00
_cell.angle_gamma   90.00
#
_symmetry.space_group_name_H-M   'P 1'
#
loop_
_entity.id
_entity.type
_entity.pdbx_description
1 polymer ?
#
loop_
_entity_poly.entity_id
_entity_poly.type
_entity_poly.pdbx_seq_one_letter_code
_entity_poly.pdbx_strand_id
1 'polypeptide(L)'
;MDILNGNCDLADLFSDAPEILRDWALGAANEQSERFGDVTSALISSGVVVDENDAIEHIAEITTAFVRGQKSRIFFRDIRGDGKNSYEPELKRRLGKFVRKVDPYTYYGWLAHQAIPDLYISDLRKWNSKLPKYADNSQLSFSLGRDLEWESGLFGKSLGEKKSNFTNPAEKKVKKKAGPRWHKPGTVFGGIEKIWEEANTVLADEDKQYYREMVARLERALKPIFGAYVVSLVGYAPAYAYAMLMSLTAWAGAALHFYNNTGRRYLVREVNVMSPGREISGGRLDAIEIRNPGYRPLNASQKKAVVKILAYPVLSAGHFFWQVSALRQTGLDVGVEDWKHVAGDGKNRGIVKFSEVEKRPATKDSDQIVRYLALGLVDLLHFHPEREKNSTWEKLIEDPPFGELEYFMPQGVITHKVLTEPARLHEKVVSIAERLDNAGERAAQREIWNFLLGYAISCLDGKGHEKLKRISPPAQKALVPDDRSSLPFFRKYRMDQSELEAKFQSVAPNSCARDYEELSGPVFLDKSALIEVSYSDAGKEVLTLHYDKLLRAVEAGDVKTKNFHGVDRNFFISCLVTEEKTPSFYLNLQKGAPWFKCFGCGVFGAIGRIPSDIEITVKETGSAPSGVWKPGDEPIISEEHHKFMALAQEILQMEFKGSVGEWYLAKERCLDVDLAFKMGAGFASNRLIHGLMDAGYSLDDLIAKGLVLISDKTTSTRGIGPILNRRGIRSEDMARVYGKKEGKEVMGYPYSMLLGRVTFPLTYEGKNTNFYGRSVDKDAKIVHCKTSFSAVQGGFNMGVLKDPDAKEVSMIEAAICVISITQMRSKFSSLPPNSFAIIGTGNYKILDAVVKSGKQLASGLDFDLKNEADPNKGQAGQKKTLKLMAAIKERGLPRPRDVTAEFLAQYSWPTREKKFDWNALLQHLAK
;
A
#
# COMPACT_ATOMS: atom_id res chain seq x y z
N MET A 1 20.33 -11.78 -31.54
CA MET A 1 19.78 -12.96 -32.26
C MET A 1 20.55 -14.25 -31.96
N ASP A 2 21.84 -14.19 -31.60
CA ASP A 2 22.65 -15.41 -31.40
C ASP A 2 22.43 -16.15 -30.06
N ILE A 3 22.03 -15.45 -28.98
CA ILE A 3 21.71 -16.06 -27.67
C ILE A 3 20.38 -16.84 -27.73
N LEU A 4 19.35 -16.31 -28.42
CA LEU A 4 18.06 -16.99 -28.64
C LEU A 4 18.13 -18.14 -29.66
N ASN A 5 19.18 -18.19 -30.48
CA ASN A 5 19.45 -19.26 -31.43
C ASN A 5 20.36 -20.36 -30.86
N GLY A 6 20.74 -20.29 -29.57
CA GLY A 6 21.57 -21.30 -28.91
C GLY A 6 23.04 -21.32 -29.35
N ASN A 7 23.54 -20.25 -29.99
CA ASN A 7 24.91 -20.16 -30.50
C ASN A 7 25.91 -19.49 -29.53
N CYS A 8 25.45 -19.02 -28.37
CA CYS A 8 26.30 -18.51 -27.29
C CYS A 8 25.77 -19.04 -25.95
N ASP A 9 26.60 -19.81 -25.23
CA ASP A 9 26.24 -20.33 -23.92
C ASP A 9 26.28 -19.16 -22.91
N LEU A 10 25.22 -18.96 -22.14
CA LEU A 10 25.23 -17.99 -21.03
C LEU A 10 26.41 -18.28 -20.08
N ALA A 11 26.85 -19.54 -20.00
CA ALA A 11 28.04 -19.92 -19.24
C ALA A 11 29.34 -19.28 -19.77
N ASP A 12 29.44 -19.03 -21.08
CA ASP A 12 30.60 -18.39 -21.72
C ASP A 12 30.64 -16.88 -21.47
N LEU A 13 29.47 -16.21 -21.47
CA LEU A 13 29.35 -14.77 -21.16
C LEU A 13 29.77 -14.43 -19.73
N PHE A 14 29.60 -15.37 -18.80
CA PHE A 14 29.98 -15.24 -17.39
C PHE A 14 31.22 -16.08 -17.03
N SER A 15 31.99 -16.58 -18.01
CA SER A 15 33.14 -17.47 -17.76
C SER A 15 34.22 -16.83 -16.90
N ASP A 16 34.40 -15.51 -17.05
CA ASP A 16 35.40 -14.71 -16.34
C ASP A 16 34.85 -14.12 -15.02
N ALA A 17 33.58 -14.37 -14.72
CA ALA A 17 32.95 -13.94 -13.48
C ALA A 17 33.24 -14.96 -12.35
N PRO A 18 33.30 -14.51 -11.08
CA PRO A 18 33.40 -15.42 -9.95
C PRO A 18 32.27 -16.47 -9.95
N GLU A 19 32.57 -17.69 -9.51
CA GLU A 19 31.64 -18.84 -9.55
C GLU A 19 30.25 -18.50 -8.99
N ILE A 20 30.21 -17.81 -7.85
CA ILE A 20 28.96 -17.33 -7.24
C ILE A 20 28.14 -16.40 -8.15
N LEU A 21 28.81 -15.61 -9.00
CA LEU A 21 28.16 -14.71 -9.95
C LEU A 21 27.65 -15.46 -11.17
N ARG A 22 28.45 -16.42 -11.66
CA ARG A 22 28.09 -17.27 -12.79
C ARG A 22 26.86 -18.10 -12.44
N ASP A 23 26.85 -18.75 -11.28
CA ASP A 23 25.72 -19.57 -10.81
C ASP A 23 24.48 -18.70 -10.54
N TRP A 24 24.68 -17.49 -10.00
CA TRP A 24 23.60 -16.52 -9.80
C TRP A 24 23.03 -15.97 -11.11
N ALA A 25 23.87 -15.63 -12.09
CA ALA A 25 23.46 -15.07 -13.37
C ALA A 25 22.80 -16.13 -14.24
N LEU A 26 23.34 -17.35 -14.24
CA LEU A 26 22.72 -18.52 -14.85
C LEU A 26 21.38 -18.84 -14.19
N GLY A 27 21.28 -18.80 -12.87
CA GLY A 27 20.00 -18.96 -12.16
C GLY A 27 18.98 -17.87 -12.51
N ALA A 28 19.39 -16.59 -12.49
CA ALA A 28 18.51 -15.46 -12.77
C ALA A 28 18.05 -15.39 -14.23
N ALA A 29 18.91 -15.76 -15.17
CA ALA A 29 18.63 -15.81 -16.61
C ALA A 29 17.82 -17.05 -16.99
N ASN A 30 18.17 -18.24 -16.48
CA ASN A 30 17.45 -19.49 -16.76
C ASN A 30 16.06 -19.53 -16.12
N GLU A 31 15.85 -18.82 -15.00
CA GLU A 31 14.55 -18.76 -14.32
C GLU A 31 13.69 -17.55 -14.68
N GLN A 32 14.11 -16.70 -15.64
CA GLN A 32 13.43 -15.44 -16.02
C GLN A 32 12.94 -14.67 -14.79
N SER A 33 13.82 -14.45 -13.80
CA SER A 33 13.37 -13.82 -12.56
C SER A 33 12.73 -12.46 -12.86
N GLU A 34 11.55 -12.19 -12.30
CA GLU A 34 10.81 -10.93 -12.54
C GLU A 34 11.71 -9.70 -12.32
N ARG A 35 12.64 -9.80 -11.37
CA ARG A 35 13.65 -8.79 -11.05
C ARG A 35 14.65 -8.56 -12.17
N PHE A 36 15.11 -9.62 -12.83
CA PHE A 36 16.00 -9.53 -13.98
C PHE A 36 15.27 -8.84 -15.14
N GLY A 37 14.03 -9.25 -15.43
CA GLY A 37 13.17 -8.62 -16.43
C GLY A 37 12.86 -7.14 -16.13
N ASP A 38 12.74 -6.75 -14.86
CA ASP A 38 12.62 -5.34 -14.46
C ASP A 38 13.89 -4.54 -14.78
N VAL A 39 15.07 -5.09 -14.48
CA VAL A 39 16.35 -4.43 -14.75
C VAL A 39 16.58 -4.28 -16.25
N THR A 40 16.37 -5.33 -17.05
CA THR A 40 16.52 -5.28 -18.52
C THR A 40 15.55 -4.26 -19.13
N SER A 41 14.27 -4.30 -18.73
CA SER A 41 13.25 -3.34 -19.17
C SER A 41 13.67 -1.89 -18.90
N ALA A 42 14.29 -1.64 -17.74
CA ALA A 42 14.74 -0.31 -17.35
C ALA A 42 15.93 0.19 -18.18
N LEU A 43 16.90 -0.69 -18.45
CA LEU A 43 18.06 -0.36 -19.29
C LEU A 43 17.63 -0.03 -20.72
N ILE A 44 16.76 -0.85 -21.31
CA ILE A 44 16.19 -0.62 -22.65
C ILE A 44 15.39 0.69 -22.67
N SER A 45 14.49 0.88 -21.69
CA SER A 45 13.65 2.09 -21.61
C SER A 45 14.47 3.37 -21.42
N SER A 46 15.65 3.27 -20.81
CA SER A 46 16.57 4.40 -20.63
C SER A 46 17.43 4.71 -21.87
N GLY A 47 17.39 3.87 -22.90
CA GLY A 47 18.21 4.00 -24.11
C GLY A 47 19.70 3.70 -23.90
N VAL A 48 20.05 3.06 -22.78
CA VAL A 48 21.43 2.64 -22.48
C VAL A 48 21.84 1.42 -23.32
N VAL A 49 20.87 0.57 -23.64
CA VAL A 49 21.01 -0.64 -24.48
C VAL A 49 19.84 -0.69 -25.46
N VAL A 50 20.01 -1.35 -26.61
CA VAL A 50 19.01 -1.32 -27.68
C VAL A 50 17.98 -2.45 -27.53
N ASP A 51 18.42 -3.62 -27.09
CA ASP A 51 17.56 -4.79 -26.90
C ASP A 51 17.93 -5.64 -25.67
N GLU A 52 17.26 -6.77 -25.51
CA GLU A 52 17.44 -7.67 -24.38
C GLU A 52 18.79 -8.40 -24.39
N ASN A 53 19.36 -8.70 -25.55
CA ASN A 53 20.69 -9.31 -25.64
C ASN A 53 21.76 -8.31 -25.22
N ASP A 54 21.67 -7.07 -25.74
CA ASP A 54 22.55 -5.98 -25.33
C ASP A 54 22.43 -5.71 -23.81
N ALA A 55 21.22 -5.84 -23.24
CA ALA A 55 21.00 -5.68 -21.82
C ALA A 55 21.70 -6.78 -20.99
N ILE A 56 21.69 -8.02 -21.46
CA ILE A 56 22.34 -9.16 -20.79
C ILE A 56 23.86 -8.99 -20.81
N GLU A 57 24.43 -8.66 -21.97
CA GLU A 57 25.87 -8.40 -22.13
C GLU A 57 26.31 -7.23 -21.23
N HIS A 58 25.57 -6.12 -21.24
CA HIS A 58 25.85 -4.95 -20.41
C HIS A 58 25.75 -5.25 -18.91
N ILE A 59 24.79 -6.08 -18.48
CA ILE A 59 24.69 -6.54 -17.09
C ILE A 59 25.91 -7.41 -16.74
N ALA A 60 26.34 -8.30 -17.63
CA ALA A 60 27.50 -9.16 -17.40
C ALA A 60 28.79 -8.34 -17.23
N GLU A 61 29.02 -7.35 -18.09
CA GLU A 61 30.17 -6.45 -18.02
C GLU A 61 30.22 -5.67 -16.69
N ILE A 62 29.11 -5.02 -16.32
CA ILE A 62 29.08 -4.18 -15.11
C ILE A 62 29.21 -5.03 -13.85
N THR A 63 28.57 -6.20 -13.84
CA THR A 63 28.60 -7.07 -12.66
C THR A 63 30.00 -7.66 -12.45
N THR A 64 30.69 -8.03 -13.53
CA THR A 64 32.10 -8.45 -13.50
C THR A 64 33.01 -7.32 -13.00
N ALA A 65 32.76 -6.07 -13.40
CA ALA A 65 33.49 -4.91 -12.90
C ALA A 65 33.23 -4.61 -11.41
N PHE A 66 32.01 -4.90 -10.90
CA PHE A 66 31.62 -4.65 -9.51
C PHE A 66 32.24 -5.62 -8.50
N VAL A 67 32.37 -6.90 -8.84
CA VAL A 67 32.83 -7.93 -7.89
C VAL A 67 34.34 -7.89 -7.62
N ARG A 68 35.12 -7.21 -8.47
CA ARG A 68 36.55 -6.98 -8.25
C ARG A 68 36.78 -5.94 -7.13
N GLY A 69 36.58 -6.33 -5.87
CA GLY A 69 37.13 -5.61 -4.71
C GLY A 69 36.21 -5.29 -3.52
N GLN A 70 34.97 -5.79 -3.44
CA GLN A 70 34.11 -5.55 -2.25
C GLN A 70 33.91 -6.81 -1.39
N LYS A 71 34.20 -6.69 -0.09
CA LYS A 71 33.73 -7.64 0.93
C LYS A 71 32.30 -7.28 1.30
N SER A 72 31.36 -8.19 1.06
CA SER A 72 29.96 -7.96 1.39
C SER A 72 29.69 -8.05 2.89
N ARG A 73 28.92 -7.09 3.42
CA ARG A 73 28.50 -7.14 4.83
C ARG A 73 27.32 -8.11 4.98
N ILE A 74 27.47 -9.10 5.84
CA ILE A 74 26.43 -10.07 6.21
C ILE A 74 25.44 -9.39 7.15
N PHE A 75 24.20 -9.19 6.71
CA PHE A 75 23.11 -8.75 7.58
C PHE A 75 22.41 -9.97 8.15
N PHE A 76 21.70 -9.77 9.27
CA PHE A 76 20.97 -10.86 9.91
C PHE A 76 19.94 -11.55 8.98
N ARG A 77 19.39 -10.81 8.01
CA ARG A 77 18.53 -11.39 6.95
C ARG A 77 19.25 -12.41 6.07
N ASP A 78 20.55 -12.23 5.83
CA ASP A 78 21.34 -13.18 5.02
C ASP A 78 21.62 -14.45 5.84
N ILE A 79 21.69 -14.34 7.16
CA ILE A 79 21.79 -15.49 8.07
C ILE A 79 20.47 -16.28 8.11
N ARG A 80 19.33 -15.60 7.98
CA ARG A 80 17.99 -16.23 7.90
C ARG A 80 17.59 -16.70 6.50
N GLY A 81 18.22 -16.20 5.45
CA GLY A 81 17.82 -16.46 4.06
C GLY A 81 16.72 -15.55 3.51
N ASP A 82 16.43 -14.39 4.12
CA ASP A 82 15.36 -13.50 3.65
C ASP A 82 15.83 -12.66 2.42
N GLY A 83 15.33 -12.98 1.23
CA GLY A 83 15.75 -12.39 -0.06
C GLY A 83 15.12 -11.04 -0.48
N LYS A 84 14.74 -10.14 0.45
CA LYS A 84 14.12 -8.84 0.11
C LYS A 84 15.15 -7.75 -0.21
N ASN A 85 15.08 -7.20 -1.43
CA ASN A 85 15.93 -6.11 -1.91
C ASN A 85 15.28 -4.73 -1.74
N SER A 86 16.10 -3.71 -1.45
CA SER A 86 15.60 -2.40 -1.03
C SER A 86 15.11 -1.50 -2.17
N TYR A 87 15.59 -1.73 -3.40
CA TYR A 87 15.32 -0.88 -4.56
C TYR A 87 14.23 -1.44 -5.50
N GLU A 88 13.84 -2.69 -5.32
CA GLU A 88 12.90 -3.40 -6.18
C GLU A 88 11.52 -2.70 -6.29
N PRO A 89 10.88 -2.24 -5.19
CA PRO A 89 9.61 -1.51 -5.30
C PRO A 89 9.74 -0.15 -6.00
N GLU A 90 10.89 0.51 -5.88
CA GLU A 90 11.10 1.81 -6.55
C GLU A 90 11.33 1.61 -8.05
N LEU A 91 12.10 0.61 -8.46
CA LEU A 91 12.31 0.27 -9.88
C LEU A 91 10.98 -0.06 -10.56
N LYS A 92 10.17 -0.95 -9.96
CA LYS A 92 8.83 -1.29 -10.47
C LYS A 92 7.95 -0.04 -10.63
N ARG A 93 8.04 0.92 -9.69
CA ARG A 93 7.30 2.19 -9.77
C ARG A 93 7.75 3.04 -10.95
N ARG A 94 9.06 3.16 -11.19
CA ARG A 94 9.61 3.93 -12.33
C ARG A 94 9.24 3.31 -13.68
N LEU A 95 9.15 1.99 -13.74
CA LEU A 95 8.70 1.24 -14.92
C LEU A 95 7.18 1.29 -15.15
N GLY A 96 6.43 1.99 -14.29
CA GLY A 96 4.97 2.02 -14.36
C GLY A 96 4.30 0.68 -14.04
N LYS A 97 5.05 -0.29 -13.52
CA LYS A 97 4.53 -1.58 -13.05
C LYS A 97 3.76 -1.38 -11.75
N PHE A 98 2.77 -2.25 -11.51
CA PHE A 98 1.96 -2.15 -10.30
C PHE A 98 2.83 -2.42 -9.06
N VAL A 99 3.04 -1.38 -8.27
CA VAL A 99 3.63 -1.51 -6.94
C VAL A 99 2.50 -1.37 -5.95
N ARG A 100 2.32 -2.41 -5.13
CA ARG A 100 1.34 -2.38 -4.04
C ARG A 100 1.59 -1.12 -3.20
N LYS A 101 0.58 -0.26 -3.05
CA LYS A 101 0.65 0.92 -2.18
C LYS A 101 1.11 0.46 -0.79
N VAL A 102 1.99 1.26 -0.16
CA VAL A 102 2.45 1.01 1.21
C VAL A 102 1.23 0.72 2.07
N ASP A 103 1.23 -0.46 2.68
CA ASP A 103 0.13 -0.90 3.52
C ASP A 103 -0.04 0.08 4.70
N PRO A 104 -1.24 0.62 4.94
CA PRO A 104 -1.45 1.63 5.97
C PRO A 104 -1.00 1.20 7.37
N TYR A 105 -1.09 -0.09 7.72
CA TYR A 105 -0.60 -0.60 9.00
C TYR A 105 0.91 -0.44 9.12
N THR A 106 1.66 -0.79 8.06
CA THR A 106 3.12 -0.58 8.01
C THR A 106 3.47 0.90 8.07
N TYR A 107 2.70 1.77 7.42
CA TYR A 107 2.89 3.22 7.48
C TYR A 107 2.67 3.78 8.89
N TYR A 108 1.59 3.37 9.57
CA TYR A 108 1.31 3.81 10.94
C TYR A 108 2.38 3.35 11.92
N GLY A 109 2.85 2.10 11.80
CA GLY A 109 3.97 1.59 12.60
C GLY A 109 5.26 2.38 12.37
N TRP A 110 5.63 2.60 11.10
CA TRP A 110 6.81 3.40 10.75
C TRP A 110 6.76 4.83 11.33
N LEU A 111 5.60 5.47 11.27
CA LEU A 111 5.41 6.82 11.81
C LEU A 111 5.47 6.84 13.35
N ALA A 112 4.97 5.79 14.00
CA ALA A 112 5.02 5.63 15.45
C ALA A 112 6.46 5.45 15.96
N HIS A 113 7.27 4.66 15.23
CA HIS A 113 8.71 4.49 15.46
C HIS A 113 9.51 5.80 15.37
N GLN A 114 8.96 6.84 14.75
CA GLN A 114 9.53 8.19 14.76
C GLN A 114 8.97 9.06 15.88
N ALA A 115 7.65 9.03 16.08
CA ALA A 115 6.94 9.95 16.98
C ALA A 115 7.11 9.62 18.47
N ILE A 116 7.05 8.34 18.84
CA ILE A 116 7.16 7.89 20.24
C ILE A 116 8.54 8.17 20.86
N PRO A 117 9.67 7.91 20.19
CA PRO A 117 10.96 8.30 20.73
C PRO A 117 11.08 9.83 20.93
N ASP A 118 10.54 10.62 19.99
CA ASP A 118 10.55 12.09 20.07
C ASP A 118 9.76 12.60 21.28
N LEU A 119 8.67 11.92 21.64
CA LEU A 119 7.94 12.16 22.89
C LEU A 119 8.84 11.96 24.11
N TYR A 120 9.52 10.82 24.21
CA TYR A 120 10.31 10.47 25.40
C TYR A 120 11.55 11.35 25.63
N ILE A 121 12.13 11.92 24.58
CA ILE A 121 13.28 12.84 24.72
C ILE A 121 12.86 14.30 24.97
N SER A 122 11.56 14.60 24.87
CA SER A 122 11.03 15.96 25.00
C SER A 122 10.79 16.35 26.46
N ASP A 123 11.01 17.63 26.79
CA ASP A 123 10.81 18.17 28.14
C ASP A 123 9.40 18.77 28.33
N LEU A 124 8.36 18.00 27.97
CA LEU A 124 6.96 18.48 27.90
C LEU A 124 6.34 18.86 29.26
N ARG A 125 7.07 18.65 30.37
CA ARG A 125 6.67 19.10 31.71
C ARG A 125 6.99 20.59 31.95
N LYS A 126 7.81 21.22 31.11
CA LYS A 126 8.10 22.67 31.18
C LYS A 126 7.18 23.49 30.25
N TRP A 127 6.70 24.63 30.73
CA TRP A 127 5.72 25.52 30.06
C TRP A 127 6.17 25.98 28.64
N ASN A 128 7.47 26.07 28.37
CA ASN A 128 8.01 26.56 27.08
C ASN A 128 8.75 25.49 26.27
N SER A 129 8.49 24.22 26.54
CA SER A 129 9.11 23.12 25.81
C SER A 129 8.62 23.09 24.36
N LYS A 130 9.56 23.08 23.44
CA LYS A 130 9.29 22.78 22.03
C LYS A 130 9.72 21.34 21.82
N LEU A 131 8.93 20.57 21.07
CA LEU A 131 9.45 19.37 20.44
C LEU A 131 10.74 19.76 19.70
N PRO A 132 11.81 18.96 19.80
CA PRO A 132 12.95 19.12 18.92
C PRO A 132 12.42 19.23 17.48
N LYS A 133 12.79 20.29 16.75
CA LYS A 133 12.55 20.31 15.31
C LYS A 133 13.23 19.06 14.76
N TYR A 134 12.48 18.21 14.04
CA TYR A 134 12.96 17.04 13.28
C TYR A 134 14.45 16.82 13.52
N ALA A 135 14.79 16.02 14.54
CA ALA A 135 16.20 15.83 14.88
C ALA A 135 16.90 15.32 13.62
N ASP A 136 17.80 16.13 13.06
CA ASP A 136 18.60 15.84 11.88
C ASP A 136 19.46 14.60 12.18
N ASN A 137 18.92 13.39 12.02
CA ASN A 137 19.60 12.08 12.03
C ASN A 137 20.75 11.89 13.04
N SER A 138 20.80 12.64 14.14
CA SER A 138 21.88 12.56 15.10
C SER A 138 21.54 11.42 16.03
N GLN A 139 22.28 10.30 15.91
CA GLN A 139 22.18 9.11 16.78
C GLN A 139 22.13 9.45 18.28
N LEU A 140 22.62 10.65 18.65
CA LEU A 140 22.51 11.26 19.97
C LEU A 140 21.26 12.15 20.05
N SER A 141 20.18 11.63 20.64
CA SER A 141 19.01 12.43 21.03
C SER A 141 19.19 13.09 22.40
N PHE A 142 20.33 13.76 22.62
CA PHE A 142 20.59 14.57 23.79
C PHE A 142 20.29 16.03 23.51
N SER A 143 19.03 16.44 23.69
CA SER A 143 18.70 17.86 23.80
C SER A 143 19.11 18.36 25.20
N LEU A 144 20.41 18.55 25.45
CA LEU A 144 20.92 19.24 26.65
C LEU A 144 20.61 20.75 26.54
N GLY A 145 19.35 21.10 26.30
CA GLY A 145 18.90 22.47 26.13
C GLY A 145 18.85 23.19 27.47
N ARG A 146 19.78 24.14 27.65
CA ARG A 146 19.83 25.24 28.63
C ARG A 146 20.16 24.95 30.09
N ASP A 147 19.86 23.78 30.65
CA ASP A 147 20.07 23.57 32.09
C ASP A 147 21.56 23.41 32.48
N LEU A 148 22.45 23.08 31.54
CA LEU A 148 23.90 22.92 31.79
C LEU A 148 24.77 24.10 31.31
N GLU A 149 24.25 24.96 30.42
CA GLU A 149 24.98 26.16 29.97
C GLU A 149 25.25 27.15 31.12
N TRP A 150 24.46 27.09 32.20
CA TRP A 150 24.67 27.92 33.39
C TRP A 150 25.67 27.32 34.40
N GLU A 151 25.88 26.00 34.41
CA GLU A 151 26.70 25.31 35.42
C GLU A 151 28.10 24.92 34.95
N SER A 152 28.37 24.82 33.64
CA SER A 152 29.71 24.55 33.12
C SER A 152 30.22 25.68 32.25
N GLY A 153 30.64 26.78 32.87
CA GLY A 153 31.45 27.83 32.26
C GLY A 153 32.86 27.38 31.80
N LEU A 154 33.03 26.11 31.43
CA LEU A 154 34.33 25.47 31.15
C LEU A 154 34.45 24.80 29.77
N PHE A 155 33.38 24.76 28.95
CA PHE A 155 33.47 24.27 27.57
C PHE A 155 33.21 25.39 26.57
N GLY A 156 34.29 26.13 26.32
CA GLY A 156 34.32 27.16 25.29
C GLY A 156 34.04 26.60 23.89
N LYS A 157 33.35 27.41 23.09
CA LYS A 157 33.43 27.54 21.63
C LYS A 157 34.20 26.42 20.87
N SER A 158 33.67 25.20 20.81
CA SER A 158 33.97 24.31 19.68
C SER A 158 32.98 23.15 19.63
N LEU A 159 32.06 23.20 18.68
CA LEU A 159 31.58 22.07 17.88
C LEU A 159 30.70 22.70 16.82
N GLY A 160 31.23 22.76 15.60
CA GLY A 160 30.72 23.59 14.53
C GLY A 160 29.29 23.25 14.12
N GLU A 161 28.35 24.11 14.48
CA GLU A 161 27.11 24.27 13.72
C GLU A 161 27.46 24.84 12.34
N LYS A 162 27.68 23.96 11.35
CA LYS A 162 27.48 24.35 9.96
C LYS A 162 25.98 24.65 9.80
N LYS A 163 25.63 25.94 9.89
CA LYS A 163 24.33 26.47 9.48
C LYS A 163 24.07 26.07 8.03
N SER A 164 23.28 25.02 7.81
CA SER A 164 22.71 24.74 6.49
C SER A 164 21.63 25.80 6.24
N ASN A 165 21.93 26.74 5.34
CA ASN A 165 21.02 27.78 4.87
C ASN A 165 19.96 27.20 3.92
N PHE A 166 19.13 26.26 4.37
CA PHE A 166 17.89 25.91 3.67
C PHE A 166 16.69 26.37 4.50
N THR A 167 16.42 27.66 4.44
CA THR A 167 15.11 28.18 4.88
C THR A 167 14.21 28.26 3.65
N ASN A 168 13.23 27.36 3.61
CA ASN A 168 12.18 27.37 2.59
C ASN A 168 11.39 28.70 2.71
N PRO A 169 11.18 29.47 1.62
CA PRO A 169 10.43 30.74 1.66
C PRO A 169 9.01 30.63 2.24
N ALA A 170 8.43 29.42 2.24
CA ALA A 170 7.16 29.13 2.88
C ALA A 170 7.20 29.25 4.43
N GLU A 171 8.34 29.02 5.08
CA GLU A 171 8.47 29.10 6.54
C GLU A 171 8.44 30.54 7.08
N LYS A 172 8.80 31.54 6.26
CA LYS A 172 8.72 32.96 6.67
C LYS A 172 7.28 33.46 6.78
N LYS A 173 6.33 32.90 6.03
CA LYS A 173 4.91 33.34 6.05
C LYS A 173 4.08 32.70 7.18
N VAL A 174 4.52 31.60 7.77
CA VAL A 174 3.78 30.91 8.86
C VAL A 174 4.13 31.46 10.25
N LYS A 175 5.27 32.15 10.42
CA LYS A 175 5.71 32.69 11.73
C LYS A 175 4.91 33.90 12.28
N LYS A 176 3.86 34.37 11.59
CA LYS A 176 3.03 35.51 12.04
C LYS A 176 1.56 35.18 12.36
N LYS A 177 1.20 33.91 12.54
CA LYS A 177 -0.10 33.56 13.15
C LYS A 177 0.13 32.80 14.44
N ALA A 178 -0.21 33.46 15.54
CA ALA A 178 -0.31 33.00 16.93
C ALA A 178 0.21 31.57 17.17
N GLY A 179 1.38 31.45 17.81
CA GLY A 179 1.78 30.19 18.42
C GLY A 179 0.67 29.71 19.37
N PRO A 180 0.38 28.41 19.44
CA PRO A 180 -0.64 27.89 20.35
C PRO A 180 -0.34 28.35 21.78
N ARG A 181 -1.34 28.97 22.43
CA ARG A 181 -1.29 29.32 23.85
C ARG A 181 -1.25 27.99 24.61
N TRP A 182 -0.07 27.58 25.09
CA TRP A 182 0.09 26.37 25.89
C TRP A 182 -0.69 26.53 27.21
N HIS A 183 -1.66 25.64 27.44
CA HIS A 183 -2.29 25.44 28.76
C HIS A 183 -1.30 24.71 29.68
N LYS A 184 -1.48 24.81 31.01
CA LYS A 184 -0.67 24.06 31.98
C LYS A 184 -0.64 22.56 31.59
N PRO A 185 0.51 21.84 31.73
CA PRO A 185 0.61 20.43 31.33
C PRO A 185 -0.55 19.56 31.83
N GLY A 186 -0.97 19.71 33.08
CA GLY A 186 -2.12 18.98 33.64
C GLY A 186 -3.44 19.19 32.89
N THR A 187 -3.67 20.36 32.29
CA THR A 187 -4.87 20.62 31.45
C THR A 187 -4.78 19.90 30.11
N VAL A 188 -3.58 19.82 29.52
CA VAL A 188 -3.37 19.12 28.24
C VAL A 188 -3.50 17.61 28.43
N PHE A 189 -2.79 17.05 29.40
CA PHE A 189 -2.81 15.60 29.66
C PHE A 189 -4.15 15.13 30.23
N GLY A 190 -4.82 15.90 31.10
CA GLY A 190 -6.17 15.56 31.57
C GLY A 190 -7.23 15.60 30.45
N GLY A 191 -7.05 16.48 29.46
CA GLY A 191 -7.89 16.48 28.25
C GLY A 191 -7.66 15.25 27.35
N ILE A 192 -6.41 14.78 27.27
CA ILE A 192 -6.05 13.55 26.55
C ILE A 192 -6.61 12.32 27.26
N GLU A 193 -6.48 12.23 28.59
CA GLU A 193 -6.97 11.13 29.41
C GLU A 193 -8.46 10.88 29.21
N LYS A 194 -9.28 11.93 29.32
CA LYS A 194 -10.73 11.83 29.08
C LYS A 194 -11.06 11.29 27.69
N ILE A 195 -10.41 11.81 26.64
CA ILE A 195 -10.68 11.38 25.26
C ILE A 195 -10.16 9.95 25.02
N TRP A 196 -9.07 9.57 25.67
CA TRP A 196 -8.48 8.23 25.60
C TRP A 196 -9.39 7.17 26.23
N GLU A 197 -9.98 7.46 27.39
CA GLU A 197 -10.99 6.60 28.03
C GLU A 197 -12.20 6.38 27.11
N GLU A 198 -12.78 7.46 26.59
CA GLU A 198 -13.92 7.39 25.67
C GLU A 198 -13.58 6.60 24.39
N ALA A 199 -12.38 6.79 23.84
CA ALA A 199 -11.93 6.05 22.66
C ALA A 199 -11.73 4.55 22.94
N ASN A 200 -11.27 4.18 24.15
CA ASN A 200 -11.17 2.78 24.55
C ASN A 200 -12.55 2.14 24.73
N THR A 201 -13.55 2.85 25.25
CA THR A 201 -14.94 2.37 25.29
C THR A 201 -15.46 2.10 23.88
N VAL A 202 -15.29 3.05 22.95
CA VAL A 202 -15.71 2.89 21.55
C VAL A 202 -15.01 1.70 20.88
N LEU A 203 -13.74 1.46 21.18
CA LEU A 203 -12.98 0.31 20.66
C LEU A 203 -13.45 -1.02 21.27
N ALA A 204 -13.79 -1.04 22.57
CA ALA A 204 -14.28 -2.23 23.26
C ALA A 204 -15.69 -2.63 22.80
N ASP A 205 -16.57 -1.66 22.58
CA ASP A 205 -17.94 -1.87 22.10
C ASP A 205 -18.01 -2.13 20.58
N GLU A 206 -16.86 -2.04 19.88
CA GLU A 206 -16.73 -2.08 18.43
C GLU A 206 -17.69 -1.12 17.68
N ASP A 207 -17.98 0.04 18.27
CA ASP A 207 -18.96 0.97 17.72
C ASP A 207 -18.38 1.77 16.53
N LYS A 208 -18.51 1.16 15.36
CA LYS A 208 -18.02 1.69 14.08
C LYS A 208 -18.61 3.05 13.71
N GLN A 209 -19.75 3.45 14.28
CA GLN A 209 -20.36 4.74 14.02
C GLN A 209 -19.51 5.89 14.60
N TYR A 210 -18.88 5.67 15.76
CA TYR A 210 -18.10 6.69 16.46
C TYR A 210 -16.62 6.71 16.11
N TYR A 211 -16.11 5.73 15.33
CA TYR A 211 -14.68 5.66 15.00
C TYR A 211 -14.13 6.94 14.39
N ARG A 212 -14.87 7.55 13.45
CA ARG A 212 -14.44 8.80 12.80
C ARG A 212 -14.47 10.00 13.74
N GLU A 213 -15.44 10.03 14.64
CA GLU A 213 -15.54 11.09 15.65
C GLU A 213 -14.37 11.01 16.63
N MET A 214 -14.09 9.80 17.16
CA MET A 214 -12.99 9.59 18.09
C MET A 214 -11.64 9.91 17.48
N VAL A 215 -11.41 9.53 16.22
CA VAL A 215 -10.20 9.94 15.48
C VAL A 215 -10.05 11.46 15.46
N ALA A 216 -11.10 12.21 15.09
CA ALA A 216 -11.02 13.67 15.01
C ALA A 216 -10.84 14.34 16.39
N ARG A 217 -11.30 13.72 17.46
CA ARG A 217 -11.10 14.17 18.84
C ARG A 217 -9.67 13.89 19.31
N LEU A 218 -9.18 12.67 19.12
CA LEU A 218 -7.80 12.27 19.41
C LEU A 218 -6.79 13.08 18.59
N GLU A 219 -7.04 13.32 17.31
CA GLU A 219 -6.18 14.16 16.46
C GLU A 219 -5.99 15.55 17.09
N ARG A 220 -7.11 16.21 17.47
CA ARG A 220 -7.06 17.53 18.10
C ARG A 220 -6.36 17.51 19.45
N ALA A 221 -6.58 16.47 20.25
CA ALA A 221 -5.98 16.33 21.58
C ALA A 221 -4.48 16.05 21.53
N LEU A 222 -4.02 15.28 20.53
CA LEU A 222 -2.63 14.84 20.38
C LEU A 222 -1.77 15.80 19.56
N LYS A 223 -2.38 16.65 18.73
CA LYS A 223 -1.66 17.65 17.92
C LYS A 223 -0.73 18.58 18.71
N PRO A 224 -1.05 19.03 19.94
CA PRO A 224 -0.11 19.79 20.77
C PRO A 224 1.18 19.03 21.13
N ILE A 225 1.10 17.70 21.27
CA ILE A 225 2.21 16.84 21.70
C ILE A 225 3.00 16.30 20.50
N PHE A 226 2.31 15.86 19.44
CA PHE A 226 2.94 15.15 18.33
C PHE A 226 2.97 15.97 17.02
N GLY A 227 2.31 17.12 16.97
CA GLY A 227 2.42 18.09 15.88
C GLY A 227 2.14 17.51 14.49
N ALA A 228 3.16 17.54 13.63
CA ALA A 228 3.08 17.11 12.24
C ALA A 228 2.93 15.59 12.06
N TYR A 229 3.35 14.79 13.05
CA TYR A 229 3.19 13.33 13.00
C TYR A 229 1.71 12.94 12.96
N VAL A 230 0.89 13.56 13.82
CA VAL A 230 -0.57 13.32 13.84
C VAL A 230 -1.23 13.75 12.52
N VAL A 231 -0.82 14.88 11.93
CA VAL A 231 -1.34 15.32 10.63
C VAL A 231 -0.98 14.33 9.51
N SER A 232 0.23 13.77 9.54
CA SER A 232 0.70 12.79 8.55
C SER A 232 -0.06 11.47 8.68
N LEU A 233 -0.41 11.06 9.89
CA LEU A 233 -1.19 9.86 10.19
C LEU A 233 -2.61 9.93 9.60
N VAL A 234 -3.23 11.12 9.59
CA VAL A 234 -4.61 11.35 9.12
C VAL A 234 -4.74 11.48 7.59
N GLY A 235 -3.64 11.60 6.85
CA GLY A 235 -3.65 11.73 5.37
C GLY A 235 -4.27 10.56 4.60
N TYR A 236 -4.47 9.40 5.23
CA TYR A 236 -4.95 8.14 4.61
C TYR A 236 -6.42 7.78 4.93
N ALA A 237 -7.20 8.72 5.50
CA ALA A 237 -8.24 8.43 6.49
C ALA A 237 -9.61 7.77 6.15
N PRO A 238 -10.18 7.66 4.93
CA PRO A 238 -11.55 7.12 4.87
C PRO A 238 -11.67 5.60 5.00
N ALA A 239 -10.68 4.83 4.49
CA ALA A 239 -10.80 3.37 4.31
C ALA A 239 -10.29 2.53 5.49
N TYR A 240 -9.52 3.13 6.41
CA TYR A 240 -8.82 2.41 7.50
C TYR A 240 -9.06 3.05 8.88
N ALA A 241 -10.30 3.51 9.12
CA ALA A 241 -10.67 4.22 10.34
C ALA A 241 -10.36 3.45 11.64
N TYR A 242 -10.51 2.12 11.62
CA TYR A 242 -10.21 1.27 12.78
C TYR A 242 -8.73 1.26 13.14
N ALA A 243 -7.83 1.02 12.17
CA ALA A 243 -6.39 1.00 12.39
C ALA A 243 -5.84 2.36 12.83
N MET A 244 -6.40 3.44 12.27
CA MET A 244 -6.08 4.81 12.65
C MET A 244 -6.56 5.13 14.07
N LEU A 245 -7.77 4.72 14.45
CA LEU A 245 -8.27 4.87 15.81
C LEU A 245 -7.38 4.12 16.80
N MET A 246 -7.08 2.84 16.54
CA MET A 246 -6.17 2.03 17.37
C MET A 246 -4.82 2.73 17.57
N SER A 247 -4.23 3.25 16.49
CA SER A 247 -2.93 3.93 16.53
C SER A 247 -2.98 5.23 17.35
N LEU A 248 -3.98 6.09 17.13
CA LEU A 248 -4.12 7.34 17.88
C LEU A 248 -4.45 7.09 19.36
N THR A 249 -5.29 6.10 19.67
CA THR A 249 -5.58 5.71 21.07
C THR A 249 -4.30 5.18 21.74
N ALA A 250 -3.48 4.39 21.04
CA ALA A 250 -2.20 3.93 21.56
C ALA A 250 -1.20 5.10 21.79
N TRP A 251 -1.18 6.10 20.90
CA TRP A 251 -0.32 7.29 21.08
C TRP A 251 -0.79 8.17 22.25
N ALA A 252 -2.09 8.26 22.49
CA ALA A 252 -2.63 8.88 23.69
C ALA A 252 -2.21 8.11 24.95
N GLY A 253 -2.29 6.77 24.94
CA GLY A 253 -1.77 5.93 26.02
C GLY A 253 -0.27 6.16 26.27
N ALA A 254 0.53 6.28 25.20
CA ALA A 254 1.96 6.61 25.30
C ALA A 254 2.21 7.99 25.94
N ALA A 255 1.45 9.01 25.54
CA ALA A 255 1.55 10.36 26.10
C ALA A 255 1.19 10.39 27.59
N LEU A 256 0.16 9.64 28.00
CA LEU A 256 -0.24 9.50 29.41
C LEU A 256 0.82 8.75 30.21
N HIS A 257 1.37 7.66 29.65
CA HIS A 257 2.47 6.92 30.28
C HIS A 257 3.74 7.77 30.45
N PHE A 258 4.07 8.59 29.46
CA PHE A 258 5.12 9.61 29.58
C PHE A 258 4.82 10.57 30.74
N TYR A 259 3.60 11.10 30.83
CA TYR A 259 3.26 12.10 31.84
C TYR A 259 3.25 11.50 33.26
N ASN A 260 2.63 10.33 33.43
CA ASN A 260 2.36 9.73 34.73
C ASN A 260 3.51 8.87 35.27
N ASN A 261 4.24 8.15 34.41
CA ASN A 261 5.14 7.08 34.86
C ASN A 261 6.61 7.39 34.62
N THR A 262 6.98 7.89 33.43
CA THR A 262 8.39 7.88 33.01
C THR A 262 9.00 9.28 32.90
N GLY A 263 8.29 10.23 32.30
CA GLY A 263 8.82 11.53 31.96
C GLY A 263 9.93 11.45 30.92
N ARG A 264 10.86 12.39 30.97
CA ARG A 264 11.97 12.47 30.02
C ARG A 264 12.96 11.31 30.21
N ARG A 265 13.23 10.59 29.12
CA ARG A 265 14.19 9.47 29.04
C ARG A 265 15.53 9.89 28.41
N TYR A 266 16.59 9.15 28.71
CA TYR A 266 17.94 9.38 28.16
C TYR A 266 18.31 8.24 27.20
N LEU A 267 18.13 8.52 25.91
CA LEU A 267 18.13 7.51 24.86
C LEU A 267 19.26 7.77 23.85
N VAL A 268 19.94 6.69 23.46
CA VAL A 268 20.79 6.63 22.26
C VAL A 268 20.02 5.86 21.19
N ARG A 269 19.59 6.52 20.12
CA ARG A 269 18.63 5.97 19.17
C ARG A 269 19.31 5.38 17.94
N GLU A 270 18.64 4.40 17.33
CA GLU A 270 18.99 3.87 16.01
C GLU A 270 20.45 3.39 15.95
N VAL A 271 20.85 2.64 17.00
CA VAL A 271 22.22 2.17 17.20
C VAL A 271 22.43 0.86 16.43
N ASN A 272 23.55 0.72 15.74
CA ASN A 272 23.91 -0.56 15.13
C ASN A 272 24.17 -1.59 16.24
N VAL A 273 23.73 -2.83 16.07
CA VAL A 273 24.04 -3.86 17.08
C VAL A 273 25.55 -4.16 17.07
N MET A 274 26.15 -4.24 15.88
CA MET A 274 27.58 -4.48 15.64
C MET A 274 28.25 -3.27 14.99
N SER A 275 29.51 -3.00 15.33
CA SER A 275 30.28 -1.86 14.81
C SER A 275 30.39 -1.87 13.28
N PRO A 276 30.43 -0.69 12.62
CA PRO A 276 30.81 -0.58 11.21
C PRO A 276 32.20 -1.20 10.99
N GLY A 277 32.39 -1.95 9.90
CA GLY A 277 33.62 -2.72 9.67
C GLY A 277 33.53 -4.18 10.13
N ARG A 278 32.60 -4.52 11.03
CA ARG A 278 32.27 -5.91 11.32
C ARG A 278 31.56 -6.54 10.12
N GLU A 279 32.00 -7.75 9.75
CA GLU A 279 31.44 -8.52 8.63
C GLU A 279 29.96 -8.88 8.88
N ILE A 280 29.49 -8.89 10.14
CA ILE A 280 28.08 -9.12 10.50
C ILE A 280 27.43 -7.83 11.03
N SER A 281 26.21 -7.49 10.58
CA SER A 281 25.54 -6.23 10.94
C SER A 281 24.61 -6.30 12.15
N GLY A 282 24.10 -7.48 12.52
CA GLY A 282 23.19 -7.69 13.67
C GLY A 282 21.85 -6.94 13.65
N GLY A 283 21.66 -6.00 12.70
CA GLY A 283 20.53 -5.09 12.64
C GLY A 283 20.79 -3.75 13.35
N ARG A 284 19.70 -3.00 13.53
CA ARG A 284 19.69 -1.72 14.25
C ARG A 284 18.62 -1.82 15.33
N LEU A 285 18.99 -1.46 16.55
CA LEU A 285 18.06 -1.42 17.68
C LEU A 285 17.40 -0.04 17.77
N ASP A 286 16.21 0.02 18.36
CA ASP A 286 15.44 1.26 18.45
C ASP A 286 16.11 2.28 19.38
N ALA A 287 16.44 1.87 20.60
CA ALA A 287 17.26 2.67 21.51
C ALA A 287 18.04 1.87 22.56
N ILE A 288 19.12 2.46 23.06
CA ILE A 288 19.71 2.11 24.35
C ILE A 288 19.29 3.18 25.35
N GLU A 289 18.71 2.76 26.48
CA GLU A 289 18.32 3.67 27.56
C GLU A 289 19.33 3.64 28.71
N ILE A 290 19.65 4.83 29.21
CA ILE A 290 20.39 5.02 30.47
C ILE A 290 19.43 5.63 31.49
N ARG A 291 19.22 4.98 32.63
CA ARG A 291 18.27 5.47 33.63
C ARG A 291 18.64 5.10 35.05
N ASN A 292 18.00 5.76 36.02
CA ASN A 292 17.96 5.24 37.39
C ASN A 292 16.91 4.12 37.47
N PRO A 293 17.10 3.14 38.38
CA PRO A 293 16.07 2.16 38.72
C PRO A 293 14.73 2.85 39.03
N GLY A 294 13.65 2.36 38.42
CA GLY A 294 12.30 2.91 38.58
C GLY A 294 12.07 4.28 37.92
N TYR A 295 12.82 4.62 36.86
CA TYR A 295 12.64 5.83 36.05
C TYR A 295 12.79 7.16 36.80
N ARG A 296 13.57 7.17 37.90
CA ARG A 296 13.84 8.40 38.65
C ARG A 296 14.73 9.37 37.84
N PRO A 297 14.54 10.69 37.96
CA PRO A 297 15.43 11.65 37.29
C PRO A 297 16.90 11.48 37.71
N LEU A 298 17.82 11.63 36.74
CA LEU A 298 19.26 11.61 37.02
C LEU A 298 19.67 12.81 37.87
N ASN A 299 20.54 12.58 38.86
CA ASN A 299 21.15 13.67 39.63
C ASN A 299 22.28 14.37 38.83
N ALA A 300 22.79 15.50 39.32
CA ALA A 300 23.79 16.30 38.60
C ALA A 300 25.10 15.55 38.30
N SER A 301 25.56 14.68 39.21
CA SER A 301 26.78 13.88 39.03
C SER A 301 26.58 12.81 37.96
N GLN A 302 25.46 12.09 38.01
CA GLN A 302 25.05 11.11 37.01
C GLN A 302 24.91 11.74 35.63
N LYS A 303 24.28 12.92 35.55
CA LYS A 303 24.17 13.69 34.28
C LYS A 303 25.56 14.02 33.71
N LYS A 304 26.50 14.51 34.53
CA LYS A 304 27.87 14.78 34.08
C LYS A 304 28.58 13.53 33.57
N ALA A 305 28.40 12.39 34.24
CA ALA A 305 28.98 11.12 33.83
C ALA A 305 28.43 10.63 32.47
N VAL A 306 27.11 10.72 32.28
CA VAL A 306 26.45 10.39 31.01
C VAL A 306 26.92 11.29 29.87
N VAL A 307 27.02 12.60 30.10
CA VAL A 307 27.53 13.57 29.11
C VAL A 307 28.97 13.23 28.69
N LYS A 308 29.82 12.85 29.64
CA LYS A 308 31.22 12.52 29.35
C LYS A 308 31.36 11.32 28.42
N ILE A 309 30.51 10.32 28.56
CA ILE A 309 30.54 9.11 27.72
C ILE A 309 29.97 9.37 26.34
N LEU A 310 28.87 10.12 26.27
CA LEU A 310 28.20 10.45 25.02
C LEU A 310 28.89 11.57 24.23
N ALA A 311 29.94 12.18 24.78
CA ALA A 311 30.85 13.04 24.03
C ALA A 311 31.57 12.29 22.90
N TYR A 312 31.64 10.95 22.99
CA TYR A 312 32.21 10.10 21.96
C TYR A 312 31.10 9.46 21.10
N PRO A 313 31.33 9.30 19.78
CA PRO A 313 30.37 8.63 18.91
C PRO A 313 30.08 7.19 19.35
N VAL A 314 28.79 6.82 19.35
CA VAL A 314 28.36 5.44 19.62
C VAL A 314 28.34 4.66 18.31
N LEU A 315 29.36 3.81 18.11
CA LEU A 315 29.50 3.01 16.89
C LEU A 315 28.51 1.84 16.83
N SER A 316 28.29 1.19 17.98
CA SER A 316 27.40 0.04 18.13
C SER A 316 26.92 -0.15 19.57
N ALA A 317 26.00 -1.10 19.78
CA ALA A 317 25.57 -1.55 21.10
C ALA A 317 26.74 -2.10 21.92
N GLY A 318 27.60 -2.95 21.33
CA GLY A 318 28.78 -3.48 22.01
C GLY A 318 29.80 -2.40 22.39
N HIS A 319 30.07 -1.46 21.49
CA HIS A 319 30.91 -0.30 21.77
C HIS A 319 30.31 0.57 22.88
N PHE A 320 28.99 0.70 22.92
CA PHE A 320 28.32 1.43 23.99
C PHE A 320 28.44 0.71 25.34
N PHE A 321 28.15 -0.60 25.38
CA PHE A 321 28.33 -1.43 26.58
C PHE A 321 29.75 -1.37 27.11
N TRP A 322 30.73 -1.26 26.22
CA TRP A 322 32.12 -1.01 26.57
C TRP A 322 32.28 0.33 27.29
N GLN A 323 31.83 1.43 26.68
CA GLN A 323 31.94 2.78 27.26
C GLN A 323 31.22 2.91 28.62
N VAL A 324 30.04 2.28 28.75
CA VAL A 324 29.22 2.39 29.97
C VAL A 324 29.58 1.39 31.06
N SER A 325 30.48 0.43 30.81
CA SER A 325 31.01 -0.43 31.88
C SER A 325 31.62 0.39 33.03
N ALA A 326 32.15 1.58 32.73
CA ALA A 326 32.64 2.55 33.71
C ALA A 326 31.53 3.28 34.50
N LEU A 327 30.29 3.33 33.98
CA LEU A 327 29.12 3.95 34.65
C LEU A 327 28.48 3.08 35.71
N ARG A 328 28.73 1.77 35.73
CA ARG A 328 28.05 0.86 36.66
C ARG A 328 28.29 1.22 38.12
N GLN A 329 29.45 1.82 38.43
CA GLN A 329 29.77 2.35 39.76
C GLN A 329 28.92 3.57 40.18
N THR A 330 28.14 4.15 39.26
CA THR A 330 27.25 5.31 39.50
C THR A 330 25.81 4.91 39.82
N GLY A 331 25.50 3.60 39.84
CA GLY A 331 24.17 3.05 40.14
C GLY A 331 23.14 3.25 39.02
N LEU A 332 23.58 3.43 37.78
CA LEU A 332 22.72 3.58 36.60
C LEU A 332 22.48 2.23 35.92
N ASP A 333 21.23 2.04 35.50
CA ASP A 333 20.79 0.93 34.66
C ASP A 333 21.00 1.29 33.19
N VAL A 334 21.52 0.33 32.41
CA VAL A 334 21.65 0.45 30.95
C VAL A 334 20.98 -0.75 30.29
N GLY A 335 19.99 -0.47 29.45
CA GLY A 335 19.18 -1.49 28.80
C GLY A 335 18.97 -1.23 27.32
N VAL A 336 18.73 -2.30 26.56
CA VAL A 336 18.28 -2.22 25.16
C VAL A 336 16.77 -2.12 25.14
N GLU A 337 16.24 -1.08 24.50
CA GLU A 337 14.82 -0.85 24.30
C GLU A 337 14.43 -1.23 22.87
N ASP A 338 13.34 -1.97 22.73
CA ASP A 338 12.70 -2.28 21.46
C ASP A 338 11.20 -2.01 21.56
N TRP A 339 10.70 -1.16 20.67
CA TRP A 339 9.36 -0.60 20.73
C TRP A 339 8.46 -1.27 19.71
N LYS A 340 7.29 -1.74 20.15
CA LYS A 340 6.29 -2.37 19.29
C LYS A 340 5.02 -1.55 19.28
N HIS A 341 4.51 -1.24 18.10
CA HIS A 341 3.31 -0.44 17.95
C HIS A 341 2.11 -1.29 17.53
N VAL A 342 0.93 -0.89 18.03
CA VAL A 342 -0.34 -1.59 17.77
C VAL A 342 -0.60 -1.88 16.29
N ALA A 343 -0.16 -1.02 15.36
CA ALA A 343 -0.27 -1.22 13.92
C ALA A 343 1.13 -1.31 13.29
N GLY A 344 1.33 -2.28 12.41
CA GLY A 344 2.59 -2.49 11.68
C GLY A 344 3.49 -3.57 12.27
N ASP A 345 3.41 -3.82 13.57
CA ASP A 345 4.23 -4.85 14.27
C ASP A 345 3.47 -6.15 14.58
N GLY A 346 2.17 -6.22 14.24
CA GLY A 346 1.35 -7.43 14.37
C GLY A 346 1.81 -8.58 13.46
N LYS A 347 1.14 -9.73 13.58
CA LYS A 347 1.33 -10.83 12.61
C LYS A 347 1.09 -10.30 11.18
N ASN A 348 1.97 -10.66 10.25
CA ASN A 348 1.96 -10.16 8.86
C ASN A 348 1.94 -8.62 8.73
N ARG A 349 2.58 -7.91 9.67
CA ARG A 349 2.61 -6.42 9.73
C ARG A 349 1.23 -5.77 9.91
N GLY A 350 0.29 -6.50 10.50
CA GLY A 350 -1.06 -6.04 10.83
C GLY A 350 -1.17 -5.43 12.23
N ILE A 351 -2.25 -5.76 12.95
CA ILE A 351 -2.52 -5.29 14.31
C ILE A 351 -1.94 -6.24 15.36
N VAL A 352 -1.25 -5.71 16.37
CA VAL A 352 -0.89 -6.42 17.59
C VAL A 352 -2.13 -6.52 18.48
N LYS A 353 -2.48 -7.72 18.94
CA LYS A 353 -3.61 -7.91 19.85
C LYS A 353 -3.14 -7.82 21.30
N PHE A 354 -3.85 -7.07 22.14
CA PHE A 354 -3.54 -6.93 23.55
C PHE A 354 -3.41 -8.28 24.27
N SER A 355 -4.38 -9.18 24.06
CA SER A 355 -4.37 -10.52 24.66
C SER A 355 -3.18 -11.41 24.27
N GLU A 356 -2.51 -11.12 23.16
CA GLU A 356 -1.34 -11.88 22.72
C GLU A 356 -0.06 -11.45 23.45
N VAL A 357 -0.03 -10.21 23.97
CA VAL A 357 1.17 -9.58 24.53
C VAL A 357 1.01 -9.09 25.97
N GLU A 358 -0.17 -9.15 26.56
CA GLU A 358 -0.43 -8.67 27.93
C GLU A 358 0.42 -9.40 28.97
N LYS A 359 0.44 -10.73 28.94
CA LYS A 359 1.10 -11.56 29.97
C LYS A 359 2.55 -11.88 29.65
N ARG A 360 2.92 -11.92 28.37
CA ARG A 360 4.26 -12.27 27.89
C ARG A 360 4.52 -11.61 26.54
N PRO A 361 5.76 -11.25 26.21
CA PRO A 361 6.07 -10.72 24.88
C PRO A 361 5.89 -11.80 23.81
N ALA A 362 5.66 -11.38 22.56
CA ALA A 362 5.64 -12.32 21.45
C ALA A 362 7.03 -12.96 21.26
N THR A 363 7.07 -14.26 20.97
CA THR A 363 8.33 -15.02 20.87
C THR A 363 9.33 -14.36 19.92
N LYS A 364 8.87 -13.92 18.74
CA LYS A 364 9.70 -13.23 17.73
C LYS A 364 10.37 -11.95 18.26
N ASP A 365 9.67 -11.20 19.13
CA ASP A 365 10.12 -9.91 19.64
C ASP A 365 11.14 -10.12 20.76
N SER A 366 10.87 -11.08 21.66
CA SER A 366 11.82 -11.48 22.69
C SER A 366 13.10 -12.07 22.09
N ASP A 367 12.99 -12.85 21.02
CA ASP A 367 14.13 -13.41 20.29
C ASP A 367 14.97 -12.33 19.59
N GLN A 368 14.32 -11.26 19.11
CA GLN A 368 14.99 -10.09 18.54
C GLN A 368 15.83 -9.36 19.60
N ILE A 369 15.33 -9.19 20.82
CA ILE A 369 16.14 -8.64 21.93
C ILE A 369 17.31 -9.56 22.29
N VAL A 370 17.06 -10.87 22.45
CA VAL A 370 18.12 -11.84 22.77
C VAL A 370 19.22 -11.80 21.72
N ARG A 371 18.87 -11.68 20.44
CA ARG A 371 19.82 -11.46 19.35
C ARG A 371 20.62 -10.17 19.53
N TYR A 372 19.97 -9.04 19.83
CA TYR A 372 20.67 -7.76 20.00
C TYR A 372 21.67 -7.80 21.15
N LEU A 373 21.28 -8.39 22.28
CA LEU A 373 22.15 -8.56 23.43
C LEU A 373 23.30 -9.52 23.11
N ALA A 374 23.03 -10.69 22.51
CA ALA A 374 24.05 -11.66 22.16
C ALA A 374 25.10 -11.08 21.20
N LEU A 375 24.66 -10.45 20.10
CA LEU A 375 25.58 -9.85 19.13
C LEU A 375 26.29 -8.61 19.69
N GLY A 376 25.60 -7.78 20.48
CA GLY A 376 26.23 -6.65 21.17
C GLY A 376 27.33 -7.10 22.14
N LEU A 377 27.13 -8.22 22.85
CA LEU A 377 28.16 -8.83 23.70
C LEU A 377 29.34 -9.37 22.88
N VAL A 378 29.09 -10.00 21.73
CA VAL A 378 30.17 -10.42 20.82
C VAL A 378 30.99 -9.21 20.39
N ASP A 379 30.35 -8.12 19.96
CA ASP A 379 31.06 -6.89 19.54
C ASP A 379 31.83 -6.25 20.71
N LEU A 380 31.28 -6.27 21.93
CA LEU A 380 31.97 -5.84 23.15
C LEU A 380 33.27 -6.62 23.39
N LEU A 381 33.24 -7.95 23.23
CA LEU A 381 34.42 -8.80 23.44
C LEU A 381 35.54 -8.50 22.44
N HIS A 382 35.22 -8.01 21.24
CA HIS A 382 36.23 -7.57 20.27
C HIS A 382 37.00 -6.31 20.73
N PHE A 383 36.38 -5.46 21.56
CA PHE A 383 37.05 -4.34 22.22
C PHE A 383 37.87 -4.77 23.46
N HIS A 384 37.71 -6.01 23.93
CA HIS A 384 38.42 -6.59 25.09
C HIS A 384 38.89 -8.04 24.87
N PRO A 385 39.79 -8.31 23.90
CA PRO A 385 40.23 -9.67 23.56
C PRO A 385 40.94 -10.39 24.74
N GLU A 386 41.54 -9.65 25.67
CA GLU A 386 42.17 -10.22 26.87
C GLU A 386 41.16 -10.80 27.88
N ARG A 387 39.89 -10.34 27.86
CA ARG A 387 38.82 -10.95 28.66
C ARG A 387 38.41 -12.30 28.08
N GLU A 388 38.34 -12.41 26.75
CA GLU A 388 37.96 -13.66 26.09
C GLU A 388 38.94 -14.81 26.41
N LYS A 389 40.24 -14.53 26.45
CA LYS A 389 41.28 -15.54 26.70
C LYS A 389 41.28 -16.10 28.13
N ASN A 390 40.75 -15.34 29.09
CA ASN A 390 40.92 -15.60 30.52
C ASN A 390 39.59 -15.84 31.27
N SER A 391 38.47 -16.07 30.57
CA SER A 391 37.15 -16.18 31.19
C SER A 391 36.24 -17.16 30.45
N THR A 392 35.40 -17.89 31.20
CA THR A 392 34.32 -18.70 30.60
C THR A 392 33.18 -17.79 30.15
N TRP A 393 32.29 -18.27 29.27
CA TRP A 393 31.16 -17.49 28.76
C TRP A 393 30.30 -16.91 29.90
N GLU A 394 30.12 -17.67 30.97
CA GLU A 394 29.38 -17.27 32.17
C GLU A 394 30.11 -16.15 32.93
N LYS A 395 31.44 -16.22 33.03
CA LYS A 395 32.29 -15.18 33.65
C LYS A 395 32.39 -13.91 32.79
N LEU A 396 32.25 -14.03 31.47
CA LEU A 396 32.22 -12.89 30.55
C LEU A 396 30.94 -12.05 30.69
N ILE A 397 29.88 -12.60 31.29
CA ILE A 397 28.51 -12.06 31.30
C ILE A 397 27.96 -11.96 32.75
N GLU A 398 28.82 -11.83 33.78
CA GLU A 398 28.40 -11.80 35.19
C GLU A 398 27.32 -10.74 35.53
N ASP A 399 27.15 -9.72 34.69
CA ASP A 399 26.06 -8.74 34.78
C ASP A 399 25.63 -8.29 33.36
N PRO A 400 24.77 -9.09 32.69
CA PRO A 400 24.36 -8.84 31.31
C PRO A 400 23.51 -7.58 31.22
N PRO A 401 23.66 -6.78 30.14
CA PRO A 401 22.67 -5.75 29.84
C PRO A 401 21.29 -6.42 29.71
N PHE A 402 20.27 -5.80 30.29
CA PHE A 402 18.90 -6.27 30.14
C PHE A 402 18.28 -5.71 28.86
N GLY A 403 17.24 -6.37 28.37
CA GLY A 403 16.41 -5.82 27.30
C GLY A 403 14.98 -5.60 27.77
N GLU A 404 14.33 -4.58 27.23
CA GLU A 404 12.93 -4.27 27.47
C GLU A 404 12.16 -4.14 26.16
N LEU A 405 10.97 -4.75 26.15
CA LEU A 405 9.99 -4.62 25.09
C LEU A 405 8.85 -3.76 25.59
N GLU A 406 8.58 -2.64 24.91
CA GLU A 406 7.38 -1.84 25.18
C GLU A 406 6.38 -1.99 24.03
N TYR A 407 5.17 -2.46 24.36
CA TYR A 407 4.04 -2.49 23.44
C TYR A 407 3.15 -1.27 23.68
N PHE A 408 3.03 -0.41 22.68
CA PHE A 408 2.15 0.76 22.70
C PHE A 408 0.76 0.35 22.22
N MET A 409 -0.15 0.16 23.17
CA MET A 409 -1.50 -0.36 22.94
C MET A 409 -2.57 0.68 23.30
N PRO A 410 -3.80 0.57 22.77
CA PRO A 410 -4.92 1.42 23.17
C PRO A 410 -5.16 1.39 24.69
N GLN A 411 -4.99 0.22 25.31
CA GLN A 411 -5.18 -0.01 26.75
C GLN A 411 -4.05 0.58 27.61
N GLY A 412 -2.94 1.01 27.00
CA GLY A 412 -1.77 1.54 27.71
C GLY A 412 -0.46 0.97 27.17
N VAL A 413 0.64 1.32 27.83
CA VAL A 413 1.97 0.78 27.52
C VAL A 413 2.22 -0.47 28.36
N ILE A 414 2.53 -1.58 27.70
CA ILE A 414 2.89 -2.85 28.34
C ILE A 414 4.40 -3.03 28.23
N THR A 415 5.09 -3.14 29.35
CA THR A 415 6.54 -3.33 29.40
C THR A 415 6.87 -4.76 29.84
N HIS A 416 7.66 -5.46 29.03
CA HIS A 416 8.21 -6.78 29.36
C HIS A 416 9.72 -6.69 29.51
N LYS A 417 10.24 -7.09 30.67
CA LYS A 417 11.67 -7.29 30.85
C LYS A 417 12.07 -8.63 30.25
N VAL A 418 12.95 -8.61 29.27
CA VAL A 418 13.54 -9.82 28.68
C VAL A 418 14.78 -10.15 29.49
N LEU A 419 14.61 -11.04 30.47
CA LEU A 419 15.74 -11.60 31.21
C LEU A 419 16.50 -12.57 30.29
N THR A 420 17.78 -12.31 30.09
CA THR A 420 18.67 -13.15 29.29
C THR A 420 19.69 -13.80 30.19
N GLU A 421 19.45 -15.05 30.55
CA GLU A 421 20.45 -15.88 31.22
C GLU A 421 21.67 -16.07 30.29
N PRO A 422 22.91 -16.13 30.82
CA PRO A 422 24.11 -16.32 30.01
C PRO A 422 24.02 -17.52 29.04
N ALA A 423 23.40 -18.62 29.48
CA ALA A 423 23.18 -19.81 28.65
C ALA A 423 22.34 -19.52 27.40
N ARG A 424 21.24 -18.77 27.54
CA ARG A 424 20.37 -18.40 26.41
C ARG A 424 21.07 -17.49 25.41
N LEU A 425 21.94 -16.60 25.89
CA LEU A 425 22.78 -15.77 25.01
C LEU A 425 23.81 -16.61 24.27
N HIS A 426 24.39 -17.61 24.94
CA HIS A 426 25.33 -18.57 24.33
C HIS A 426 24.67 -19.33 23.19
N GLU A 427 23.51 -19.96 23.46
CA GLU A 427 22.72 -20.70 22.47
C GLU A 427 22.39 -19.84 21.26
N LYS A 428 22.10 -18.55 21.48
CA LYS A 428 21.85 -17.63 20.37
C LYS A 428 23.08 -17.39 19.51
N VAL A 429 24.26 -17.26 20.11
CA VAL A 429 25.53 -17.13 19.37
C VAL A 429 25.84 -18.40 18.57
N VAL A 430 25.66 -19.58 19.18
CA VAL A 430 25.83 -20.88 18.51
C VAL A 430 24.88 -21.00 17.32
N SER A 431 23.59 -20.72 17.51
CA SER A 431 22.59 -20.78 16.44
C SER A 431 22.88 -19.80 15.29
N ILE A 432 23.46 -18.64 15.58
CA ILE A 432 23.91 -17.70 14.55
C ILE A 432 25.12 -18.27 13.81
N ALA A 433 26.09 -18.81 14.54
CA ALA A 433 27.32 -19.38 13.98
C ALA A 433 27.05 -20.53 13.01
N GLU A 434 26.12 -21.44 13.35
CA GLU A 434 25.70 -22.57 12.51
C GLU A 434 25.12 -22.14 11.16
N ARG A 435 24.51 -20.94 11.10
CA ARG A 435 23.82 -20.42 9.91
C ARG A 435 24.71 -19.54 9.03
N LEU A 436 25.99 -19.38 9.37
CA LEU A 436 26.90 -18.47 8.67
C LEU A 436 27.43 -19.02 7.34
N ASP A 437 27.48 -20.34 7.15
CA ASP A 437 28.17 -20.95 6.01
C ASP A 437 27.67 -20.40 4.66
N ASN A 438 26.35 -20.32 4.48
CA ASN A 438 25.73 -19.83 3.25
C ASN A 438 25.35 -18.33 3.32
N ALA A 439 25.61 -17.66 4.45
CA ALA A 439 25.20 -16.27 4.66
C ALA A 439 26.10 -15.28 3.89
N GLY A 440 27.39 -15.61 3.71
CA GLY A 440 28.32 -14.81 2.91
C GLY A 440 27.91 -14.77 1.44
N GLU A 441 27.52 -15.92 0.89
CA GLU A 441 27.05 -16.02 -0.50
C GLU A 441 25.77 -15.22 -0.73
N ARG A 442 24.78 -15.37 0.16
CA ARG A 442 23.54 -14.60 0.10
C ARG A 442 23.77 -13.10 0.25
N ALA A 443 24.72 -12.69 1.08
CA ALA A 443 25.09 -11.29 1.24
C ALA A 443 25.67 -10.71 -0.07
N ALA A 444 26.54 -11.46 -0.74
CA ALA A 444 27.12 -11.09 -2.04
C ALA A 444 26.03 -10.95 -3.12
N GLN A 445 25.18 -11.97 -3.27
CA GLN A 445 24.05 -11.94 -4.22
C GLN A 445 23.12 -10.73 -3.98
N ARG A 446 22.83 -10.42 -2.72
CA ARG A 446 21.99 -9.26 -2.37
C ARG A 446 22.67 -7.93 -2.70
N GLU A 447 23.97 -7.79 -2.47
CA GLU A 447 24.70 -6.56 -2.83
C GLU A 447 24.73 -6.33 -4.34
N ILE A 448 24.98 -7.38 -5.12
CA ILE A 448 24.88 -7.37 -6.58
C ILE A 448 23.48 -6.90 -7.02
N TRP A 449 22.42 -7.51 -6.47
CA TRP A 449 21.05 -7.10 -6.79
C TRP A 449 20.76 -5.64 -6.43
N ASN A 450 21.15 -5.19 -5.24
CA ASN A 450 20.92 -3.80 -4.84
C ASN A 450 21.70 -2.82 -5.72
N PHE A 451 22.90 -3.19 -6.15
CA PHE A 451 23.69 -2.41 -7.09
C PHE A 451 22.97 -2.31 -8.44
N LEU A 452 22.59 -3.45 -9.04
CA LEU A 452 21.90 -3.52 -10.35
C LEU A 452 20.57 -2.78 -10.34
N LEU A 453 19.69 -3.06 -9.37
CA LEU A 453 18.41 -2.39 -9.22
C LEU A 453 18.58 -0.88 -9.09
N GLY A 454 19.54 -0.45 -8.28
CA GLY A 454 19.80 0.96 -8.11
C GLY A 454 20.48 1.60 -9.33
N TYR A 455 21.24 0.85 -10.13
CA TYR A 455 21.85 1.30 -11.38
C TYR A 455 20.77 1.51 -12.44
N ALA A 456 19.85 0.55 -12.59
CA ALA A 456 18.68 0.66 -13.45
C ALA A 456 17.83 1.90 -13.14
N ILE A 457 17.53 2.17 -11.85
CA ILE A 457 16.84 3.40 -11.44
C ILE A 457 17.61 4.65 -11.88
N SER A 458 18.94 4.64 -11.72
CA SER A 458 19.78 5.78 -12.08
C SER A 458 19.82 6.00 -13.60
N CYS A 459 19.77 4.94 -14.41
CA CYS A 459 19.69 5.02 -15.86
C CYS A 459 18.36 5.64 -16.31
N LEU A 460 17.24 5.21 -15.72
CA LEU A 460 15.93 5.84 -15.95
C LEU A 460 15.89 7.32 -15.57
N ASP A 461 16.72 7.74 -14.61
CA ASP A 461 16.90 9.14 -14.21
C ASP A 461 17.91 9.93 -15.08
N GLY A 462 18.50 9.30 -16.11
CA GLY A 462 19.55 9.90 -16.95
C GLY A 462 20.90 10.07 -16.24
N LYS A 463 21.12 9.36 -15.13
CA LYS A 463 22.31 9.46 -14.24
C LYS A 463 23.11 8.16 -14.13
N GLY A 464 22.93 7.22 -15.06
CA GLY A 464 23.62 5.92 -15.05
C GLY A 464 25.15 6.03 -14.91
N HIS A 465 25.76 6.96 -15.64
CA HIS A 465 27.21 7.18 -15.61
C HIS A 465 27.76 7.65 -14.25
N GLU A 466 26.98 8.38 -13.44
CA GLU A 466 27.42 8.82 -12.10
C GLU A 466 27.56 7.64 -11.13
N LYS A 467 26.75 6.59 -11.32
CA LYS A 467 26.77 5.39 -10.48
C LYS A 467 27.88 4.43 -10.88
N LEU A 468 28.21 4.34 -12.17
CA LEU A 468 29.39 3.60 -12.66
C LEU A 468 30.70 4.21 -12.15
N LYS A 469 30.80 5.55 -12.07
CA LYS A 469 31.97 6.23 -11.47
C LYS A 469 32.18 5.92 -9.98
N ARG A 470 31.15 5.41 -9.28
CA ARG A 470 31.22 4.98 -7.87
C ARG A 470 31.59 3.51 -7.69
N ILE A 471 31.78 2.75 -8.77
CA ILE A 471 32.32 1.38 -8.74
C ILE A 471 33.81 1.40 -8.43
N SER A 472 34.51 2.52 -8.67
CA SER A 472 35.83 2.75 -8.10
C SER A 472 35.73 2.70 -6.57
N PRO A 473 36.59 1.92 -5.88
CA PRO A 473 36.46 1.70 -4.45
C PRO A 473 36.40 3.07 -3.75
N PRO A 474 35.37 3.33 -2.93
CA PRO A 474 35.40 4.52 -2.11
C PRO A 474 36.68 4.44 -1.29
N ALA A 475 37.51 5.49 -1.33
CA ALA A 475 38.53 5.67 -0.32
C ALA A 475 37.82 5.65 1.03
N GLN A 476 37.87 4.50 1.72
CA GLN A 476 37.27 4.31 3.03
C GLN A 476 38.02 5.23 4.00
N LYS A 477 37.57 6.47 4.13
CA LYS A 477 37.76 7.22 5.37
C LYS A 477 36.74 6.68 6.37
N ALA A 478 36.95 5.44 6.81
CA ALA A 478 36.36 4.96 8.03
C ALA A 478 36.92 5.82 9.16
N LEU A 479 36.05 6.42 9.97
CA LEU A 479 36.44 7.26 11.10
C LEU A 479 37.21 6.47 12.18
N VAL A 480 37.19 5.13 12.11
CA VAL A 480 38.10 4.21 12.81
C VAL A 480 38.28 2.96 11.92
N PRO A 481 39.49 2.59 11.48
CA PRO A 481 39.74 1.29 10.88
C PRO A 481 39.83 0.26 12.01
N ASP A 482 38.76 -0.50 12.23
CA ASP A 482 38.83 -1.78 12.95
C ASP A 482 38.49 -2.87 11.95
N ASP A 483 39.56 -3.44 11.39
CA ASP A 483 39.64 -4.44 10.33
C ASP A 483 39.58 -5.88 10.87
N ARG A 484 39.34 -6.06 12.17
CA ARG A 484 39.22 -7.37 12.81
C ARG A 484 37.88 -8.02 12.44
N SER A 485 37.97 -9.08 11.63
CA SER A 485 36.86 -9.96 11.29
C SER A 485 36.24 -10.57 12.55
N SER A 486 34.91 -10.55 12.63
CA SER A 486 34.16 -11.22 13.70
C SER A 486 33.89 -12.70 13.41
N LEU A 487 34.12 -13.17 12.18
CA LEU A 487 33.82 -14.55 11.77
C LEU A 487 34.66 -15.61 12.52
N PRO A 488 35.96 -15.42 12.79
CA PRO A 488 36.74 -16.37 13.59
C PRO A 488 36.15 -16.62 14.98
N PHE A 489 35.62 -15.56 15.62
CA PHE A 489 34.96 -15.67 16.91
C PHE A 489 33.72 -16.57 16.82
N PHE A 490 32.83 -16.35 15.85
CA PHE A 490 31.64 -17.21 15.67
C PHE A 490 32.02 -18.65 15.33
N ARG A 491 33.05 -18.87 14.51
CA ARG A 491 33.51 -20.21 14.10
C ARG A 491 34.02 -21.06 15.28
N LYS A 492 34.55 -20.44 16.35
CA LYS A 492 34.94 -21.12 17.59
C LYS A 492 33.76 -21.75 18.35
N TYR A 493 32.55 -21.19 18.19
CA TYR A 493 31.34 -21.66 18.87
C TYR A 493 30.51 -22.61 17.99
N ARG A 494 31.04 -23.05 16.86
CA ARG A 494 30.43 -24.07 16.02
C ARG A 494 30.55 -25.42 16.74
N MET A 495 29.42 -26.12 16.92
CA MET A 495 29.44 -27.48 17.44
C MET A 495 30.16 -28.40 16.44
N ASP A 496 30.85 -29.42 16.94
CA ASP A 496 31.37 -30.48 16.07
C ASP A 496 30.19 -31.17 15.37
N GLN A 497 30.39 -31.60 14.13
CA GLN A 497 29.34 -32.15 13.27
C GLN A 497 28.70 -33.40 13.90
N SER A 498 29.50 -34.16 14.65
CA SER A 498 29.09 -35.34 15.42
C SER A 498 28.15 -35.02 16.60
N GLU A 499 28.36 -33.89 17.30
CA GLU A 499 27.48 -33.44 18.40
C GLU A 499 26.18 -32.81 17.88
N LEU A 500 26.22 -32.18 16.70
CA LEU A 500 25.05 -31.62 16.03
C LEU A 500 24.06 -32.76 15.68
N GLU A 501 24.56 -33.82 15.07
CA GLU A 501 23.79 -35.03 14.74
C GLU A 501 23.21 -35.72 15.98
N ALA A 502 23.95 -35.79 17.09
CA ALA A 502 23.47 -36.34 18.35
C ALA A 502 22.34 -35.51 19.00
N LYS A 503 22.42 -34.17 18.93
CA LYS A 503 21.34 -33.26 19.39
C LYS A 503 20.08 -33.40 18.55
N PHE A 504 20.21 -33.55 17.23
CA PHE A 504 19.08 -33.78 16.33
C PHE A 504 18.40 -35.14 16.58
N GLN A 505 19.13 -36.15 17.06
CA GLN A 505 18.58 -37.46 17.41
C GLN A 505 17.90 -37.51 18.80
N SER A 506 18.30 -36.66 19.76
CA SER A 506 17.74 -36.66 21.12
C SER A 506 16.46 -35.85 21.31
N VAL A 507 16.06 -35.05 20.33
CA VAL A 507 14.81 -34.26 20.37
C VAL A 507 13.73 -35.06 19.64
N ALA A 508 12.75 -35.58 20.40
CA ALA A 508 11.56 -36.19 19.83
C ALA A 508 10.97 -35.28 18.71
N PRO A 509 10.45 -35.84 17.60
CA PRO A 509 10.27 -35.15 16.31
C PRO A 509 9.13 -34.13 16.25
N ASN A 510 8.90 -33.38 17.33
CA ASN A 510 7.97 -32.26 17.41
C ASN A 510 8.62 -31.11 18.21
N SER A 511 9.36 -30.23 17.54
CA SER A 511 9.25 -28.77 17.75
C SER A 511 10.35 -27.88 17.13
N CYS A 512 11.49 -28.39 16.66
CA CYS A 512 12.53 -27.48 16.11
C CYS A 512 13.32 -27.97 14.88
N ALA A 513 13.10 -29.19 14.38
CA ALA A 513 13.85 -29.74 13.24
C ALA A 513 13.06 -29.85 11.92
N ARG A 514 11.75 -29.53 11.91
CA ARG A 514 10.95 -29.50 10.66
C ARG A 514 11.17 -28.27 9.80
N ASP A 515 11.92 -27.28 10.28
CA ASP A 515 12.06 -26.01 9.57
C ASP A 515 13.33 -25.92 8.69
N TYR A 516 14.15 -26.98 8.59
CA TYR A 516 15.53 -26.86 8.08
C TYR A 516 15.91 -27.58 6.78
N GLU A 517 15.07 -28.42 6.20
CA GLU A 517 15.34 -29.00 4.86
C GLU A 517 14.23 -28.74 3.82
N GLU A 518 13.05 -28.25 4.22
CA GLU A 518 11.94 -27.98 3.29
C GLU A 518 11.95 -26.57 2.64
N LEU A 519 12.93 -25.70 2.93
CA LEU A 519 12.87 -24.28 2.55
C LEU A 519 13.94 -23.80 1.55
N SER A 520 14.59 -24.71 0.80
CA SER A 520 15.44 -24.29 -0.32
C SER A 520 15.24 -25.05 -1.64
N GLY A 521 14.35 -26.03 -1.67
CA GLY A 521 13.80 -26.56 -2.93
C GLY A 521 12.39 -26.01 -3.16
N PRO A 522 11.94 -25.85 -4.42
CA PRO A 522 10.52 -25.69 -4.70
C PRO A 522 9.76 -26.87 -4.07
N VAL A 523 8.85 -26.57 -3.14
CA VAL A 523 7.98 -27.59 -2.51
C VAL A 523 6.95 -27.99 -3.53
N PHE A 524 6.77 -29.28 -3.83
CA PHE A 524 5.77 -29.74 -4.79
C PHE A 524 4.63 -30.47 -4.11
N LEU A 525 3.41 -30.21 -4.57
CA LEU A 525 2.19 -30.79 -4.02
C LEU A 525 1.95 -32.23 -4.51
N ASP A 526 2.58 -32.61 -5.63
CA ASP A 526 2.42 -33.89 -6.29
C ASP A 526 3.72 -34.67 -6.39
N LYS A 527 3.62 -36.00 -6.48
CA LYS A 527 4.77 -36.92 -6.59
C LYS A 527 5.58 -36.71 -7.88
N SER A 528 4.96 -36.15 -8.91
CA SER A 528 5.58 -35.91 -10.23
C SER A 528 6.25 -34.54 -10.33
N ALA A 529 6.28 -33.76 -9.24
CA ALA A 529 6.90 -32.44 -9.15
C ALA A 529 6.43 -31.45 -10.24
N LEU A 530 5.12 -31.46 -10.52
CA LEU A 530 4.47 -30.61 -11.52
C LEU A 530 3.81 -29.36 -10.91
N ILE A 531 3.35 -29.42 -9.66
CA ILE A 531 2.63 -28.36 -8.95
C ILE A 531 3.52 -27.86 -7.82
N GLU A 532 4.17 -26.72 -8.04
CA GLU A 532 4.96 -26.03 -7.03
C GLU A 532 4.05 -25.27 -6.05
N VAL A 533 4.33 -25.39 -4.76
CA VAL A 533 3.72 -24.66 -3.66
C VAL A 533 4.61 -23.46 -3.35
N SER A 534 4.09 -22.29 -3.65
CA SER A 534 4.67 -21.01 -3.24
C SER A 534 3.74 -20.33 -2.22
N TYR A 535 4.21 -19.28 -1.55
CA TYR A 535 3.41 -18.55 -0.58
C TYR A 535 3.30 -17.08 -0.98
N SER A 536 2.08 -16.55 -1.02
CA SER A 536 1.83 -15.12 -1.22
C SER A 536 2.32 -14.29 -0.03
N ASP A 537 2.58 -13.00 -0.25
CA ASP A 537 2.92 -12.03 0.81
C ASP A 537 1.90 -11.94 1.97
N ALA A 538 0.70 -12.50 1.80
CA ALA A 538 -0.35 -12.58 2.82
C ALA A 538 -0.38 -13.93 3.56
N GLY A 539 0.57 -14.83 3.31
CA GLY A 539 0.65 -16.16 3.89
C GLY A 539 -0.35 -17.17 3.35
N LYS A 540 -0.98 -16.89 2.19
CA LYS A 540 -1.80 -17.88 1.49
C LYS A 540 -0.94 -18.68 0.53
N GLU A 541 -1.09 -19.99 0.56
CA GLU A 541 -0.53 -20.91 -0.45
C GLU A 541 -0.98 -20.47 -1.86
N VAL A 542 -0.01 -20.33 -2.74
CA VAL A 542 -0.16 -20.05 -4.16
C VAL A 542 0.47 -21.22 -4.89
N LEU A 543 -0.37 -22.00 -5.55
CA LEU A 543 0.08 -23.17 -6.29
C LEU A 543 0.39 -22.76 -7.73
N THR A 544 1.51 -23.22 -8.27
CA THR A 544 1.95 -22.94 -9.64
C THR A 544 2.25 -24.26 -10.34
N LEU A 545 1.50 -24.57 -11.39
CA LEU A 545 1.74 -25.74 -12.24
C LEU A 545 2.80 -25.41 -13.29
N HIS A 546 3.84 -26.23 -13.38
CA HIS A 546 4.91 -26.16 -14.38
C HIS A 546 4.42 -26.80 -15.68
N TYR A 547 3.99 -25.96 -16.63
CA TYR A 547 3.30 -26.42 -17.83
C TYR A 547 4.22 -27.18 -18.79
N ASP A 548 5.46 -26.73 -18.94
CA ASP A 548 6.53 -27.40 -19.68
C ASP A 548 6.74 -28.86 -19.25
N LYS A 549 6.80 -29.12 -17.93
CA LYS A 549 6.97 -30.46 -17.38
C LYS A 549 5.73 -31.32 -17.57
N LEU A 550 4.55 -30.73 -17.44
CA LEU A 550 3.29 -31.44 -17.68
C LEU A 550 3.20 -31.95 -19.11
N LEU A 551 3.62 -31.15 -20.11
CA LEU A 551 3.60 -31.58 -21.52
C LEU A 551 4.48 -32.81 -21.74
N ARG A 552 5.70 -32.80 -21.19
CA ARG A 552 6.58 -33.98 -21.25
C ARG A 552 5.97 -35.21 -20.58
N ALA A 553 5.29 -35.03 -19.44
CA ALA A 553 4.63 -36.13 -18.74
C ALA A 553 3.38 -36.67 -19.49
N VAL A 554 2.69 -35.81 -20.24
CA VAL A 554 1.59 -36.20 -21.13
C VAL A 554 2.12 -36.95 -22.36
N GLU A 555 3.21 -36.46 -22.97
CA GLU A 555 3.87 -37.10 -24.12
C GLU A 555 4.47 -38.46 -23.76
N ALA A 556 5.07 -38.58 -22.56
CA ALA A 556 5.57 -39.84 -22.02
C ALA A 556 4.44 -40.83 -21.63
N GLY A 557 3.18 -40.36 -21.58
CA GLY A 557 2.02 -41.18 -21.23
C GLY A 557 1.80 -41.35 -19.72
N ASP A 558 2.59 -40.68 -18.88
CA ASP A 558 2.52 -40.74 -17.42
C ASP A 558 1.27 -40.05 -16.86
N VAL A 559 0.71 -39.08 -17.60
CA VAL A 559 -0.51 -38.35 -17.25
C VAL A 559 -1.60 -38.60 -18.29
N LYS A 560 -2.75 -39.13 -17.86
CA LYS A 560 -3.87 -39.39 -18.77
C LYS A 560 -4.67 -38.12 -19.03
N THR A 561 -5.04 -37.88 -20.29
CA THR A 561 -5.79 -36.68 -20.70
C THR A 561 -7.19 -37.02 -21.22
N LYS A 562 -8.09 -36.02 -21.22
CA LYS A 562 -9.42 -36.07 -21.84
C LYS A 562 -9.67 -34.77 -22.58
N ASN A 563 -10.09 -34.87 -23.85
CA ASN A 563 -10.27 -33.75 -24.77
C ASN A 563 -8.98 -32.97 -25.07
N PHE A 564 -7.83 -33.65 -25.08
CA PHE A 564 -6.55 -33.07 -25.52
C PHE A 564 -6.54 -32.99 -27.06
N HIS A 565 -6.57 -31.78 -27.59
CA HIS A 565 -6.66 -31.50 -29.03
C HIS A 565 -5.54 -30.58 -29.53
N GLY A 566 -4.48 -30.39 -28.74
CA GLY A 566 -3.40 -29.43 -28.99
C GLY A 566 -3.01 -28.66 -27.73
N VAL A 567 -1.84 -28.00 -27.76
CA VAL A 567 -1.21 -27.22 -26.67
C VAL A 567 -1.88 -25.87 -26.39
N ASP A 568 -2.86 -25.47 -27.21
CA ASP A 568 -3.45 -24.13 -27.26
C ASP A 568 -4.89 -24.04 -26.71
N ARG A 569 -5.44 -25.13 -26.14
CA ARG A 569 -6.83 -25.21 -25.67
C ARG A 569 -6.94 -25.70 -24.23
N ASN A 570 -8.09 -25.44 -23.61
CA ASN A 570 -8.38 -25.96 -22.27
C ASN A 570 -8.71 -27.45 -22.34
N PHE A 571 -8.14 -28.26 -21.45
CA PHE A 571 -8.38 -29.71 -21.39
C PHE A 571 -8.34 -30.25 -19.96
N PHE A 572 -8.73 -31.51 -19.80
CA PHE A 572 -8.68 -32.22 -18.53
C PHE A 572 -7.54 -33.24 -18.52
N ILE A 573 -6.90 -33.39 -17.37
CA ILE A 573 -5.93 -34.44 -17.04
C ILE A 573 -6.39 -35.21 -15.80
N SER A 574 -5.81 -36.40 -15.57
CA SER A 574 -5.93 -37.13 -14.30
C SER A 574 -5.43 -36.27 -13.13
N CYS A 575 -6.00 -36.48 -11.94
CA CYS A 575 -5.54 -35.75 -10.76
C CYS A 575 -4.05 -36.01 -10.53
N LEU A 576 -3.28 -34.95 -10.28
CA LEU A 576 -1.85 -35.04 -10.01
C LEU A 576 -1.52 -35.32 -8.53
N VAL A 577 -2.47 -35.04 -7.62
CA VAL A 577 -2.26 -35.10 -6.17
C VAL A 577 -2.81 -36.40 -5.55
N THR A 578 -3.88 -36.95 -6.12
CA THR A 578 -4.53 -38.18 -5.64
C THR A 578 -4.52 -39.24 -6.73
N GLU A 579 -4.51 -40.53 -6.35
CA GLU A 579 -4.46 -41.67 -7.28
C GLU A 579 -5.79 -41.96 -8.00
N GLU A 580 -6.55 -40.91 -8.35
CA GLU A 580 -7.78 -41.02 -9.13
C GLU A 580 -7.49 -41.17 -10.62
N LYS A 581 -7.96 -42.27 -11.22
CA LYS A 581 -7.72 -42.59 -12.63
C LYS A 581 -8.58 -41.78 -13.62
N THR A 582 -9.64 -41.11 -13.15
CA THR A 582 -10.57 -40.37 -14.01
C THR A 582 -10.11 -38.91 -14.16
N PRO A 583 -10.00 -38.37 -15.40
CA PRO A 583 -9.58 -36.98 -15.63
C PRO A 583 -10.52 -35.96 -14.98
N SER A 584 -10.07 -35.36 -13.86
CA SER A 584 -10.81 -34.40 -13.04
C SER A 584 -10.04 -33.08 -12.85
N PHE A 585 -8.85 -32.96 -13.43
CA PHE A 585 -7.94 -31.83 -13.27
C PHE A 585 -7.96 -30.94 -14.52
N TYR A 586 -8.54 -29.76 -14.42
CA TYR A 586 -8.78 -28.85 -15.54
C TYR A 586 -7.69 -27.79 -15.68
N LEU A 587 -7.26 -27.55 -16.92
CA LEU A 587 -6.27 -26.55 -17.29
C LEU A 587 -6.92 -25.46 -18.13
N ASN A 588 -6.82 -24.20 -17.68
CA ASN A 588 -7.28 -23.03 -18.41
C ASN A 588 -6.08 -22.22 -18.90
N LEU A 589 -5.89 -22.20 -20.23
CA LEU A 589 -4.73 -21.59 -20.87
C LEU A 589 -5.03 -20.19 -21.46
N GLN A 590 -6.24 -19.66 -21.33
CA GLN A 590 -6.63 -18.39 -21.96
C GLN A 590 -5.86 -17.15 -21.44
N LYS A 591 -5.56 -16.17 -22.31
CA LYS A 591 -4.73 -14.98 -22.01
C LYS A 591 -5.38 -14.07 -20.95
N GLY A 592 -4.67 -13.82 -19.85
CA GLY A 592 -5.08 -12.90 -18.78
C GLY A 592 -4.61 -13.33 -17.38
N ALA A 593 -4.54 -14.64 -17.14
CA ALA A 593 -3.79 -15.32 -16.09
C ALA A 593 -4.07 -16.84 -16.19
N PRO A 594 -3.23 -17.65 -16.84
CA PRO A 594 -3.41 -19.10 -16.93
C PRO A 594 -3.56 -19.74 -15.55
N TRP A 595 -4.51 -20.66 -15.37
CA TRP A 595 -4.81 -21.29 -14.08
C TRP A 595 -5.30 -22.73 -14.22
N PHE A 596 -5.15 -23.50 -13.15
CA PHE A 596 -5.61 -24.88 -13.08
C PHE A 596 -6.51 -25.13 -11.87
N LYS A 597 -7.40 -26.11 -11.98
CA LYS A 597 -8.28 -26.56 -10.89
C LYS A 597 -8.54 -28.05 -10.99
N CYS A 598 -8.26 -28.79 -9.92
CA CYS A 598 -8.75 -30.15 -9.76
C CYS A 598 -10.13 -30.16 -9.12
N PHE A 599 -11.11 -30.72 -9.82
CA PHE A 599 -12.47 -30.91 -9.32
C PHE A 599 -12.60 -32.15 -8.43
N GLY A 600 -11.63 -33.08 -8.45
CA GLY A 600 -11.58 -34.23 -7.55
C GLY A 600 -11.04 -33.87 -6.17
N CYS A 601 -9.79 -33.41 -6.08
CA CYS A 601 -9.15 -33.08 -4.80
C CYS A 601 -9.26 -31.60 -4.38
N GLY A 602 -9.84 -30.73 -5.23
CA GLY A 602 -10.10 -29.32 -4.90
C GLY A 602 -8.92 -28.36 -5.06
N VAL A 603 -7.75 -28.86 -5.46
CA VAL A 603 -6.52 -28.08 -5.62
C VAL A 603 -6.65 -27.05 -6.75
N PHE A 604 -6.21 -25.81 -6.52
CA PHE A 604 -6.34 -24.69 -7.46
C PHE A 604 -5.09 -23.80 -7.45
N GLY A 605 -4.62 -23.40 -8.63
CA GLY A 605 -3.42 -22.58 -8.76
C GLY A 605 -3.26 -21.90 -10.11
N ALA A 606 -2.17 -21.16 -10.28
CA ALA A 606 -1.76 -20.57 -11.55
C ALA A 606 -1.02 -21.59 -12.42
N ILE A 607 -1.06 -21.43 -13.73
CA ILE A 607 -0.20 -22.18 -14.66
C ILE A 607 0.98 -21.25 -14.99
N GLY A 608 2.19 -21.71 -14.71
CA GLY A 608 3.44 -21.00 -14.95
C GLY A 608 4.40 -21.81 -15.83
N ARG A 609 5.54 -21.22 -16.18
CA ARG A 609 6.59 -21.84 -17.02
C ARG A 609 6.02 -22.41 -18.34
N ILE A 610 5.23 -21.59 -19.04
CA ILE A 610 4.68 -21.94 -20.36
C ILE A 610 5.80 -21.68 -21.39
N PRO A 611 6.18 -22.68 -22.21
CA PRO A 611 7.15 -22.49 -23.29
C PRO A 611 6.76 -21.34 -24.24
N SER A 612 7.73 -20.52 -24.65
CA SER A 612 7.52 -19.30 -25.45
C SER A 612 7.06 -19.57 -26.89
N ASP A 613 7.27 -20.79 -27.38
CA ASP A 613 6.86 -21.30 -28.69
C ASP A 613 5.38 -21.74 -28.74
N ILE A 614 4.70 -21.82 -27.59
CA ILE A 614 3.28 -22.15 -27.53
C ILE A 614 2.44 -20.87 -27.69
N GLU A 615 1.92 -20.67 -28.90
CA GLU A 615 0.99 -19.60 -29.20
C GLU A 615 -0.40 -19.93 -28.64
N ILE A 616 -0.71 -19.41 -27.45
CA ILE A 616 -2.03 -19.63 -26.85
C ILE A 616 -3.06 -18.73 -27.54
N THR A 617 -3.78 -19.32 -28.49
CA THR A 617 -4.83 -18.66 -29.26
C THR A 617 -6.04 -18.34 -28.38
N VAL A 618 -6.33 -17.05 -28.21
CA VAL A 618 -7.55 -16.58 -27.53
C VAL A 618 -8.75 -16.87 -28.44
N LYS A 619 -9.63 -17.79 -28.05
CA LYS A 619 -11.03 -17.64 -28.46
C LYS A 619 -11.54 -16.39 -27.76
N GLU A 620 -11.80 -15.33 -28.51
CA GLU A 620 -12.46 -14.11 -28.02
C GLU A 620 -13.84 -14.47 -27.47
N THR A 621 -13.89 -14.89 -26.22
CA THR A 621 -15.11 -14.93 -25.42
C THR A 621 -15.14 -13.65 -24.60
N GLY A 622 -15.81 -12.65 -25.19
CA GLY A 622 -16.40 -11.46 -24.59
C GLY A 622 -15.95 -11.09 -23.17
N SER A 623 -14.81 -10.43 -23.05
CA SER A 623 -14.52 -9.59 -21.89
C SER A 623 -13.62 -8.43 -22.31
N ALA A 624 -14.25 -7.33 -22.69
CA ALA A 624 -13.55 -6.10 -23.04
C ALA A 624 -12.66 -5.62 -21.86
N PRO A 625 -11.44 -5.12 -22.14
CA PRO A 625 -10.50 -4.70 -21.12
C PRO A 625 -11.07 -3.52 -20.32
N SER A 626 -10.99 -3.61 -19.00
CA SER A 626 -11.20 -2.47 -18.11
C SER A 626 -9.99 -1.53 -18.20
N GLY A 627 -9.94 -0.73 -19.26
CA GLY A 627 -8.89 0.26 -19.49
C GLY A 627 -8.87 1.29 -18.37
N VAL A 628 -7.81 1.27 -17.54
CA VAL A 628 -7.46 2.37 -16.64
C VAL A 628 -6.84 3.47 -17.50
N TRP A 629 -7.68 4.39 -17.97
CA TRP A 629 -7.29 5.58 -18.74
C TRP A 629 -6.44 6.55 -17.90
N LYS A 630 -5.29 7.02 -18.41
CA LYS A 630 -4.46 8.07 -17.80
C LYS A 630 -4.86 9.45 -18.34
N PRO A 631 -4.66 10.55 -17.57
CA PRO A 631 -4.84 11.91 -18.10
C PRO A 631 -3.89 12.16 -19.28
N GLY A 632 -4.44 12.50 -20.45
CA GLY A 632 -3.68 12.71 -21.70
C GLY A 632 -3.93 11.67 -22.80
N ASP A 633 -4.50 10.51 -22.47
CA ASP A 633 -4.89 9.50 -23.45
C ASP A 633 -6.17 9.94 -24.19
N GLU A 634 -6.19 9.89 -25.53
CA GLU A 634 -7.41 10.20 -26.31
C GLU A 634 -8.45 9.08 -26.16
N PRO A 635 -9.67 9.37 -25.67
CA PRO A 635 -10.69 8.35 -25.46
C PRO A 635 -11.16 7.73 -26.78
N ILE A 636 -10.87 6.45 -26.98
CA ILE A 636 -11.30 5.69 -28.16
C ILE A 636 -12.73 5.17 -27.90
N ILE A 637 -13.71 5.74 -28.61
CA ILE A 637 -15.06 5.19 -28.74
C ILE A 637 -15.16 4.55 -30.12
N SER A 638 -15.19 3.22 -30.16
CA SER A 638 -15.31 2.49 -31.42
C SER A 638 -16.64 2.78 -32.11
N GLU A 639 -16.65 2.78 -33.44
CA GLU A 639 -17.87 2.97 -34.23
C GLU A 639 -18.93 1.91 -33.91
N GLU A 640 -18.50 0.67 -33.68
CA GLU A 640 -19.38 -0.42 -33.27
C GLU A 640 -20.09 -0.12 -31.93
N HIS A 641 -19.34 0.37 -30.94
CA HIS A 641 -19.92 0.76 -29.65
C HIS A 641 -20.88 1.94 -29.79
N HIS A 642 -20.50 2.96 -30.57
CA HIS A 642 -21.36 4.11 -30.83
C HIS A 642 -22.69 3.70 -31.47
N LYS A 643 -22.65 2.86 -32.52
CA LYS A 643 -23.84 2.34 -33.22
C LYS A 643 -24.71 1.49 -32.30
N PHE A 644 -24.11 0.63 -31.48
CA PHE A 644 -24.83 -0.16 -30.48
C PHE A 644 -25.59 0.74 -29.50
N MET A 645 -24.92 1.75 -28.94
CA MET A 645 -25.54 2.69 -28.00
C MET A 645 -26.61 3.56 -28.69
N ALA A 646 -26.43 3.93 -29.95
CA ALA A 646 -27.45 4.64 -30.72
C ALA A 646 -28.73 3.80 -30.88
N LEU A 647 -28.60 2.53 -31.28
CA LEU A 647 -29.74 1.62 -31.38
C LEU A 647 -30.43 1.40 -30.03
N ALA A 648 -29.66 1.22 -28.94
CA ALA A 648 -30.22 1.10 -27.61
C ALA A 648 -31.02 2.36 -27.21
N GLN A 649 -30.52 3.55 -27.56
CA GLN A 649 -31.21 4.82 -27.31
C GLN A 649 -32.52 4.95 -28.11
N GLU A 650 -32.54 4.50 -29.37
CA GLU A 650 -33.77 4.47 -30.18
C GLU A 650 -34.83 3.60 -29.53
N ILE A 651 -34.47 2.38 -29.10
CA ILE A 651 -35.39 1.46 -28.41
C ILE A 651 -35.90 2.07 -27.10
N LEU A 652 -35.00 2.67 -26.30
CA LEU A 652 -35.38 3.34 -25.06
C LEU A 652 -36.34 4.52 -25.30
N GLN A 653 -36.14 5.32 -26.34
CA GLN A 653 -37.02 6.44 -26.67
C GLN A 653 -38.40 5.98 -27.15
N MET A 654 -38.46 4.94 -28.00
CA MET A 654 -39.74 4.37 -28.44
C MET A 654 -40.61 3.92 -27.26
N GLU A 655 -39.97 3.45 -26.19
CA GLU A 655 -40.62 3.00 -24.96
C GLU A 655 -41.00 4.12 -23.99
N PHE A 656 -40.58 5.36 -24.22
CA PHE A 656 -40.80 6.44 -23.26
C PHE A 656 -42.24 6.94 -23.26
N LYS A 657 -42.82 7.21 -24.43
CA LYS A 657 -44.18 7.73 -24.56
C LYS A 657 -45.22 6.70 -24.12
N GLY A 658 -46.16 7.11 -23.30
CA GLY A 658 -47.16 6.26 -22.65
C GLY A 658 -46.64 5.42 -21.48
N SER A 659 -45.37 5.57 -21.09
CA SER A 659 -44.78 4.78 -20.01
C SER A 659 -44.97 5.40 -18.62
N VAL A 660 -44.72 4.59 -17.59
CA VAL A 660 -44.61 5.08 -16.21
C VAL A 660 -43.46 6.08 -16.04
N GLY A 661 -42.46 6.06 -16.92
CA GLY A 661 -41.36 7.02 -16.93
C GLY A 661 -41.81 8.42 -17.38
N GLU A 662 -42.64 8.49 -18.43
CA GLU A 662 -43.25 9.75 -18.86
C GLU A 662 -44.15 10.31 -17.76
N TRP A 663 -45.00 9.46 -17.17
CA TRP A 663 -45.87 9.86 -16.06
C TRP A 663 -45.05 10.37 -14.86
N TYR A 664 -43.97 9.68 -14.49
CA TYR A 664 -43.06 10.08 -13.41
C TYR A 664 -42.47 11.48 -13.66
N LEU A 665 -41.96 11.74 -14.88
CA LEU A 665 -41.42 13.06 -15.22
C LEU A 665 -42.50 14.14 -15.19
N ALA A 666 -43.68 13.89 -15.75
CA ALA A 666 -44.77 14.85 -15.82
C ALA A 666 -45.40 15.16 -14.44
N LYS A 667 -45.73 14.12 -13.67
CA LYS A 667 -46.59 14.24 -12.47
C LYS A 667 -45.82 14.32 -11.17
N GLU A 668 -44.69 13.62 -11.05
CA GLU A 668 -43.89 13.66 -9.82
C GLU A 668 -42.75 14.67 -9.88
N ARG A 669 -42.15 14.86 -11.06
CA ARG A 669 -41.04 15.80 -11.26
C ARG A 669 -41.46 17.12 -11.89
N CYS A 670 -42.72 17.24 -12.33
CA CYS A 670 -43.29 18.44 -12.94
C CYS A 670 -42.47 18.96 -14.14
N LEU A 671 -41.89 18.04 -14.92
CA LEU A 671 -41.11 18.36 -16.10
C LEU A 671 -41.95 18.26 -17.38
N ASP A 672 -41.61 19.11 -18.34
CA ASP A 672 -42.09 19.03 -19.72
C ASP A 672 -41.52 17.77 -20.36
N VAL A 673 -42.41 16.82 -20.64
CA VAL A 673 -42.07 15.51 -21.19
C VAL A 673 -41.71 15.57 -22.67
N ASP A 674 -42.18 16.57 -23.42
CA ASP A 674 -41.80 16.76 -24.82
C ASP A 674 -40.41 17.36 -24.92
N LEU A 675 -40.08 18.30 -24.03
CA LEU A 675 -38.72 18.78 -23.86
C LEU A 675 -37.80 17.63 -23.44
N ALA A 676 -38.16 16.87 -22.42
CA ALA A 676 -37.36 15.73 -21.96
C ALA A 676 -37.13 14.72 -23.09
N PHE A 677 -38.16 14.38 -23.86
CA PHE A 677 -38.08 13.48 -25.01
C PHE A 677 -37.14 14.04 -26.09
N LYS A 678 -37.26 15.32 -26.47
CA LYS A 678 -36.34 16.00 -27.41
C LYS A 678 -34.89 15.97 -26.95
N MET A 679 -34.66 15.99 -25.64
CA MET A 679 -33.32 15.87 -25.03
C MET A 679 -32.87 14.40 -24.85
N GLY A 680 -33.61 13.43 -25.37
CA GLY A 680 -33.26 12.01 -25.36
C GLY A 680 -33.79 11.22 -24.17
N ALA A 681 -34.88 11.63 -23.51
CA ALA A 681 -35.51 10.82 -22.49
C ALA A 681 -36.02 9.48 -23.07
N GLY A 682 -35.58 8.38 -22.49
CA GLY A 682 -36.04 7.02 -22.78
C GLY A 682 -36.64 6.34 -21.56
N PHE A 683 -37.30 5.20 -21.73
CA PHE A 683 -37.72 4.33 -20.62
C PHE A 683 -37.28 2.88 -20.83
N ALA A 684 -36.67 2.30 -19.81
CA ALA A 684 -36.13 0.95 -19.90
C ALA A 684 -37.15 -0.10 -19.41
N SER A 685 -37.77 -0.77 -20.36
CA SER A 685 -38.60 -1.97 -20.15
C SER A 685 -37.85 -3.24 -20.62
N ASN A 686 -38.50 -4.39 -20.51
CA ASN A 686 -37.98 -5.64 -21.08
C ASN A 686 -37.79 -5.57 -22.62
N ARG A 687 -38.46 -4.63 -23.30
CA ARG A 687 -38.32 -4.43 -24.75
C ARG A 687 -36.92 -3.98 -25.16
N LEU A 688 -36.16 -3.32 -24.27
CA LEU A 688 -34.74 -3.02 -24.53
C LEU A 688 -33.95 -4.29 -24.85
N ILE A 689 -34.10 -5.32 -24.01
CA ILE A 689 -33.38 -6.60 -24.17
C ILE A 689 -33.92 -7.35 -25.38
N HIS A 690 -35.24 -7.37 -25.56
CA HIS A 690 -35.84 -8.02 -26.74
C HIS A 690 -35.34 -7.40 -28.05
N GLY A 691 -35.43 -6.07 -28.19
CA GLY A 691 -35.08 -5.36 -29.42
C GLY A 691 -33.60 -5.46 -29.77
N LEU A 692 -32.71 -5.42 -28.78
CA LEU A 692 -31.28 -5.62 -29.03
C LEU A 692 -30.98 -7.07 -29.46
N MET A 693 -31.63 -8.07 -28.86
CA MET A 693 -31.46 -9.45 -29.30
C MET A 693 -32.09 -9.72 -30.67
N ASP A 694 -33.19 -9.05 -31.02
CA ASP A 694 -33.81 -9.13 -32.36
C ASP A 694 -32.94 -8.47 -33.42
N ALA A 695 -32.14 -7.46 -33.05
CA ALA A 695 -31.10 -6.86 -33.88
C ALA A 695 -29.83 -7.72 -34.00
N GLY A 696 -29.82 -8.93 -33.44
CA GLY A 696 -28.74 -9.91 -33.59
C GLY A 696 -27.68 -9.89 -32.49
N TYR A 697 -27.83 -9.07 -31.44
CA TYR A 697 -26.86 -9.02 -30.34
C TYR A 697 -27.06 -10.17 -29.34
N SER A 698 -25.97 -10.85 -28.99
CA SER A 698 -25.97 -11.96 -28.03
C SER A 698 -26.06 -11.48 -26.57
N LEU A 699 -26.37 -12.39 -25.65
CA LEU A 699 -26.33 -12.09 -24.21
C LEU A 699 -24.96 -11.55 -23.76
N ASP A 700 -23.88 -12.12 -24.30
CA ASP A 700 -22.52 -11.69 -23.97
C ASP A 700 -22.21 -10.30 -24.52
N ASP A 701 -22.76 -9.91 -25.68
CA ASP A 701 -22.67 -8.54 -26.18
C ASP A 701 -23.36 -7.55 -25.23
N LEU A 702 -24.57 -7.90 -24.75
CA LEU A 702 -25.30 -7.04 -23.82
C LEU A 702 -24.58 -6.88 -22.47
N ILE A 703 -23.89 -7.92 -22.02
CA ILE A 703 -23.02 -7.88 -20.83
C ILE A 703 -21.78 -7.04 -21.11
N ALA A 704 -21.10 -7.26 -22.24
CA ALA A 704 -19.90 -6.53 -22.64
C ALA A 704 -20.14 -5.02 -22.84
N LYS A 705 -21.36 -4.62 -23.21
CA LYS A 705 -21.75 -3.20 -23.32
C LYS A 705 -22.36 -2.64 -22.02
N GLY A 706 -22.43 -3.43 -20.95
CA GLY A 706 -22.86 -2.99 -19.62
C GLY A 706 -24.36 -2.68 -19.48
N LEU A 707 -25.21 -3.17 -20.39
CA LEU A 707 -26.67 -3.07 -20.29
C LEU A 707 -27.26 -4.21 -19.44
N VAL A 708 -26.59 -5.36 -19.44
CA VAL A 708 -26.91 -6.53 -18.62
C VAL A 708 -25.79 -6.77 -17.61
N LEU A 709 -26.15 -7.00 -16.36
CA LEU A 709 -25.21 -7.32 -15.28
C LEU A 709 -25.54 -8.68 -14.67
N ILE A 710 -24.57 -9.28 -14.02
CA ILE A 710 -24.70 -10.55 -13.31
C ILE A 710 -24.87 -10.28 -11.81
N SER A 711 -25.76 -11.02 -11.15
CA SER A 711 -25.99 -10.92 -9.71
C SER A 711 -26.34 -12.28 -9.10
N ASP A 712 -25.75 -12.58 -7.94
CA ASP A 712 -26.08 -13.76 -7.12
C ASP A 712 -27.45 -13.67 -6.43
N LYS A 713 -28.08 -12.49 -6.46
CA LYS A 713 -29.45 -12.25 -5.94
C LYS A 713 -30.53 -12.48 -6.98
N THR A 714 -30.14 -12.71 -8.23
CA THR A 714 -31.04 -13.01 -9.35
C THR A 714 -31.04 -14.52 -9.60
N THR A 715 -32.10 -15.04 -10.22
CA THR A 715 -32.24 -16.46 -10.59
C THR A 715 -32.59 -16.58 -12.07
N SER A 716 -32.56 -17.79 -12.64
CA SER A 716 -33.02 -18.03 -14.03
C SER A 716 -34.50 -17.73 -14.28
N THR A 717 -35.28 -17.58 -13.20
CA THR A 717 -36.69 -17.21 -13.23
C THR A 717 -36.95 -15.75 -12.84
N ARG A 718 -35.90 -14.98 -12.50
CA ARG A 718 -35.97 -13.56 -12.12
C ARG A 718 -35.07 -12.71 -13.02
N GLY A 719 -35.18 -11.39 -12.94
CA GLY A 719 -34.42 -10.49 -13.82
C GLY A 719 -34.79 -10.70 -15.28
N ILE A 720 -33.80 -10.92 -16.16
CA ILE A 720 -34.06 -11.18 -17.58
C ILE A 720 -34.11 -12.68 -17.93
N GLY A 721 -33.94 -13.57 -16.95
CA GLY A 721 -33.97 -15.03 -17.16
C GLY A 721 -35.22 -15.54 -17.90
N PRO A 722 -36.45 -15.11 -17.56
CA PRO A 722 -37.66 -15.50 -18.30
C PRO A 722 -37.68 -15.08 -19.77
N ILE A 723 -36.99 -13.99 -20.13
CA ILE A 723 -36.86 -13.52 -21.52
C ILE A 723 -35.91 -14.46 -22.27
N LEU A 724 -34.77 -14.77 -21.67
CA LEU A 724 -33.74 -15.62 -22.25
C LEU A 724 -34.24 -17.07 -22.42
N ASN A 725 -34.98 -17.60 -21.43
CA ASN A 725 -35.59 -18.93 -21.49
C ASN A 725 -36.56 -19.05 -22.67
N ARG A 726 -37.41 -18.03 -22.90
CA ARG A 726 -38.33 -18.00 -24.05
C ARG A 726 -37.62 -17.92 -25.40
N ARG A 727 -36.38 -17.43 -25.42
CA ARG A 727 -35.49 -17.41 -26.60
C ARG A 727 -34.63 -18.67 -26.72
N GLY A 728 -34.89 -19.70 -25.92
CA GLY A 728 -34.21 -21.00 -25.99
C GLY A 728 -32.86 -21.07 -25.27
N ILE A 729 -32.44 -20.02 -24.56
CA ILE A 729 -31.21 -20.03 -23.76
C ILE A 729 -31.50 -20.80 -22.47
N ARG A 730 -30.71 -21.82 -22.15
CA ARG A 730 -30.94 -22.65 -20.95
C ARG A 730 -30.44 -21.95 -19.70
N SER A 731 -30.96 -22.34 -18.53
CA SER A 731 -30.53 -21.80 -17.23
C SER A 731 -29.02 -21.92 -17.01
N GLU A 732 -28.41 -23.03 -17.46
CA GLU A 732 -26.96 -23.26 -17.41
C GLU A 732 -26.19 -22.25 -18.25
N ASP A 733 -26.69 -21.95 -19.46
CA ASP A 733 -26.09 -21.01 -20.41
C ASP A 733 -26.26 -19.54 -19.98
N MET A 734 -27.17 -19.26 -19.05
CA MET A 734 -27.34 -17.93 -18.45
C MET A 734 -26.43 -17.71 -17.25
N ALA A 735 -26.09 -18.78 -16.54
CA ALA A 735 -25.35 -18.68 -15.29
C ALA A 735 -23.92 -18.18 -15.56
N ARG A 736 -23.46 -17.25 -14.74
CA ARG A 736 -22.08 -16.73 -14.79
C ARG A 736 -21.51 -16.75 -13.38
N VAL A 737 -20.21 -16.97 -13.23
CA VAL A 737 -19.54 -16.90 -11.92
C VAL A 737 -19.59 -15.45 -11.43
N TYR A 738 -20.35 -15.19 -10.36
CA TYR A 738 -20.48 -13.86 -9.77
C TYR A 738 -19.36 -13.57 -8.76
N GLY A 739 -18.89 -14.60 -8.05
CA GLY A 739 -17.82 -14.47 -7.08
C GLY A 739 -17.61 -15.75 -6.28
N LYS A 740 -16.91 -15.65 -5.15
CA LYS A 740 -16.69 -16.76 -4.22
C LYS A 740 -17.25 -16.39 -2.83
N LYS A 741 -18.10 -17.25 -2.25
CA LYS A 741 -18.52 -17.19 -0.84
C LYS A 741 -18.16 -18.50 -0.18
N GLU A 742 -17.50 -18.42 0.97
CA GLU A 742 -17.08 -19.61 1.75
C GLU A 742 -16.31 -20.64 0.91
N GLY A 743 -15.49 -20.17 -0.03
CA GLY A 743 -14.69 -21.03 -0.92
C GLY A 743 -15.46 -21.66 -2.10
N LYS A 744 -16.80 -21.54 -2.16
CA LYS A 744 -17.61 -22.03 -3.29
C LYS A 744 -17.85 -20.93 -4.31
N GLU A 745 -17.78 -21.29 -5.59
CA GLU A 745 -18.22 -20.41 -6.68
C GLU A 745 -19.71 -20.15 -6.54
N VAL A 746 -20.06 -18.87 -6.47
CA VAL A 746 -21.44 -18.42 -6.44
C VAL A 746 -21.83 -18.05 -7.85
N MET A 747 -22.79 -18.78 -8.39
CA MET A 747 -23.37 -18.46 -9.69
C MET A 747 -24.32 -17.27 -9.54
N GLY A 748 -24.22 -16.33 -10.46
CA GLY A 748 -25.18 -15.26 -10.64
C GLY A 748 -25.92 -15.39 -11.96
N TYR A 749 -27.04 -14.70 -12.04
CA TYR A 749 -27.92 -14.68 -13.21
C TYR A 749 -28.07 -13.26 -13.76
N PRO A 750 -28.35 -13.13 -15.07
CA PRO A 750 -28.39 -11.84 -15.73
C PRO A 750 -29.63 -11.03 -15.36
N TYR A 751 -29.45 -9.73 -15.18
CA TYR A 751 -30.52 -8.75 -15.02
C TYR A 751 -30.22 -7.47 -15.82
N SER A 752 -31.27 -6.79 -16.27
CA SER A 752 -31.13 -5.50 -16.98
C SER A 752 -30.86 -4.40 -15.96
N MET A 753 -29.73 -3.70 -16.11
CA MET A 753 -29.30 -2.63 -15.20
C MET A 753 -30.23 -1.42 -15.21
N LEU A 754 -30.85 -1.16 -16.36
CA LEU A 754 -31.69 0.01 -16.59
C LEU A 754 -33.17 -0.25 -16.30
N LEU A 755 -33.60 -1.50 -16.11
CA LEU A 755 -35.01 -1.85 -15.99
C LEU A 755 -35.76 -1.00 -14.95
N GLY A 756 -36.91 -0.44 -15.36
CA GLY A 756 -37.75 0.40 -14.51
C GLY A 756 -37.19 1.81 -14.28
N ARG A 757 -36.40 2.34 -15.22
CA ARG A 757 -35.77 3.66 -15.10
C ARG A 757 -36.11 4.54 -16.30
N VAL A 758 -36.25 5.83 -16.01
CA VAL A 758 -36.11 6.89 -17.02
C VAL A 758 -34.63 7.00 -17.35
N THR A 759 -34.32 7.00 -18.63
CA THR A 759 -32.95 6.94 -19.15
C THR A 759 -32.61 8.16 -19.96
N PHE A 760 -31.32 8.51 -20.00
CA PHE A 760 -30.79 9.58 -20.83
C PHE A 760 -29.44 9.16 -21.43
N PRO A 761 -29.20 9.44 -22.71
CA PRO A 761 -27.95 9.08 -23.37
C PRO A 761 -26.82 9.98 -22.86
N LEU A 762 -25.66 9.38 -22.67
CA LEU A 762 -24.41 10.05 -22.37
C LEU A 762 -23.57 10.07 -23.64
N THR A 763 -22.90 11.20 -23.86
CA THR A 763 -22.13 11.44 -25.07
C THR A 763 -20.77 12.03 -24.74
N TYR A 764 -19.78 11.79 -25.62
CA TYR A 764 -18.46 12.42 -25.58
C TYR A 764 -18.05 12.75 -27.01
N GLU A 765 -17.67 14.00 -27.26
CA GLU A 765 -17.31 14.53 -28.59
C GLU A 765 -18.35 14.23 -29.70
N GLY A 766 -19.61 14.03 -29.33
CA GLY A 766 -20.72 13.75 -30.25
C GLY A 766 -20.99 12.26 -30.51
N LYS A 767 -20.22 11.35 -29.92
CA LYS A 767 -20.51 9.91 -29.96
C LYS A 767 -21.28 9.46 -28.73
N ASN A 768 -22.23 8.56 -28.90
CA ASN A 768 -22.94 7.88 -27.81
C ASN A 768 -22.00 6.94 -27.06
N THR A 769 -22.01 7.02 -25.74
CA THR A 769 -21.13 6.23 -24.89
C THR A 769 -21.86 5.32 -23.91
N ASN A 770 -22.80 5.87 -23.15
CA ASN A 770 -23.41 5.17 -22.03
C ASN A 770 -24.82 5.73 -21.76
N PHE A 771 -25.51 5.17 -20.78
CA PHE A 771 -26.78 5.69 -20.29
C PHE A 771 -26.71 6.05 -18.83
N TYR A 772 -27.39 7.14 -18.48
CA TYR A 772 -27.82 7.42 -17.12
C TYR A 772 -29.24 6.91 -16.91
N GLY A 773 -29.52 6.33 -15.74
CA GLY A 773 -30.84 5.83 -15.37
C GLY A 773 -31.31 6.34 -14.00
N ARG A 774 -32.52 6.90 -13.93
CA ARG A 774 -33.22 7.29 -12.70
C ARG A 774 -34.40 6.34 -12.46
N SER A 775 -34.43 5.67 -11.30
CA SER A 775 -35.57 4.83 -10.94
C SER A 775 -36.83 5.66 -10.76
N VAL A 776 -37.95 5.12 -11.25
CA VAL A 776 -39.30 5.65 -10.97
C VAL A 776 -39.86 5.10 -9.65
N ASP A 777 -39.24 4.06 -9.09
CA ASP A 777 -39.60 3.49 -7.80
C ASP A 777 -38.96 4.31 -6.66
N LYS A 778 -39.81 4.75 -5.73
CA LYS A 778 -39.43 5.59 -4.58
C LYS A 778 -38.64 4.79 -3.54
N ASP A 779 -38.85 3.48 -3.48
CA ASP A 779 -38.22 2.58 -2.51
C ASP A 779 -36.97 1.88 -3.08
N ALA A 780 -36.60 2.22 -4.32
CA ALA A 780 -35.43 1.65 -4.97
C ALA A 780 -34.13 1.95 -4.20
N LYS A 781 -33.46 0.90 -3.72
CA LYS A 781 -32.13 0.99 -3.05
C LYS A 781 -31.08 1.73 -3.88
N ILE A 782 -31.19 1.65 -5.21
CA ILE A 782 -30.33 2.36 -6.15
C ILE A 782 -31.21 3.31 -6.97
N VAL A 783 -31.30 4.56 -6.53
CA VAL A 783 -32.13 5.59 -7.19
C VAL A 783 -31.53 6.01 -8.53
N HIS A 784 -30.20 6.03 -8.63
CA HIS A 784 -29.45 6.40 -9.83
C HIS A 784 -28.49 5.31 -10.23
N CYS A 785 -28.46 4.97 -11.51
CA CYS A 785 -27.42 4.12 -12.08
C CYS A 785 -26.88 4.76 -13.35
N LYS A 786 -25.74 4.25 -13.80
CA LYS A 786 -25.12 4.59 -15.06
C LYS A 786 -24.46 3.33 -15.60
N THR A 787 -24.64 3.06 -16.88
CA THR A 787 -23.98 1.92 -17.52
C THR A 787 -22.48 2.16 -17.53
N SER A 788 -21.69 1.12 -17.27
CA SER A 788 -20.24 1.26 -17.24
C SER A 788 -19.55 -0.03 -17.70
N PHE A 789 -19.10 -0.05 -18.95
CA PHE A 789 -18.12 -1.03 -19.43
C PHE A 789 -17.43 -0.55 -20.73
N SER A 790 -16.11 -0.77 -20.83
CA SER A 790 -15.20 -0.50 -21.98
C SER A 790 -15.05 0.94 -22.54
N ALA A 791 -16.09 1.78 -22.53
CA ALA A 791 -16.06 3.14 -23.12
C ALA A 791 -15.97 4.27 -22.08
N VAL A 792 -15.53 5.47 -22.51
CA VAL A 792 -15.53 6.69 -21.67
C VAL A 792 -16.97 7.03 -21.22
N GLN A 793 -17.15 7.50 -19.99
CA GLN A 793 -18.50 7.63 -19.42
C GLN A 793 -19.37 8.67 -20.17
N GLY A 794 -18.78 9.74 -20.70
CA GLY A 794 -19.52 10.84 -21.34
C GLY A 794 -20.37 11.65 -20.37
N GLY A 795 -21.00 12.72 -20.86
CA GLY A 795 -21.93 13.59 -20.13
C GLY A 795 -23.29 13.67 -20.81
N PHE A 796 -24.30 14.15 -20.09
CA PHE A 796 -25.63 14.38 -20.66
C PHE A 796 -25.68 15.76 -21.33
N ASN A 797 -26.29 15.83 -22.52
CA ASN A 797 -26.44 17.05 -23.32
C ASN A 797 -25.12 17.75 -23.68
N MET A 798 -24.03 16.99 -23.89
CA MET A 798 -22.71 17.55 -24.26
C MET A 798 -22.69 18.23 -25.64
N GLY A 799 -23.73 18.03 -26.46
CA GLY A 799 -23.87 18.68 -27.77
C GLY A 799 -23.83 20.20 -27.72
N VAL A 800 -24.21 20.81 -26.58
CA VAL A 800 -24.14 22.28 -26.37
C VAL A 800 -22.71 22.84 -26.48
N LEU A 801 -21.69 22.00 -26.32
CA LEU A 801 -20.29 22.40 -26.54
C LEU A 801 -19.95 22.65 -28.01
N LYS A 802 -20.79 22.18 -28.94
CA LYS A 802 -20.63 22.40 -30.39
C LYS A 802 -21.48 23.54 -30.93
N ASP A 803 -22.37 24.11 -30.12
CA ASP A 803 -23.24 25.23 -30.53
C ASP A 803 -22.37 26.49 -30.78
N PRO A 804 -22.29 27.02 -32.01
CA PRO A 804 -21.44 28.17 -32.31
C PRO A 804 -21.88 29.45 -31.57
N ASP A 805 -23.15 29.58 -31.22
CA ASP A 805 -23.72 30.76 -30.58
C ASP A 805 -23.52 30.76 -29.05
N ALA A 806 -23.16 29.60 -28.48
CA ALA A 806 -22.91 29.44 -27.05
C ALA A 806 -21.55 30.02 -26.63
N LYS A 807 -21.51 31.24 -26.08
CA LYS A 807 -20.28 31.83 -25.50
C LYS A 807 -19.92 31.26 -24.11
N GLU A 808 -20.94 30.96 -23.30
CA GLU A 808 -20.83 30.33 -21.99
C GLU A 808 -21.70 29.07 -21.94
N VAL A 809 -21.22 28.03 -21.27
CA VAL A 809 -21.96 26.79 -20.98
C VAL A 809 -22.01 26.53 -19.48
N SER A 810 -23.12 25.99 -19.01
CA SER A 810 -23.35 25.66 -17.61
C SER A 810 -23.24 24.16 -17.36
N MET A 811 -22.41 23.76 -16.40
CA MET A 811 -22.23 22.38 -15.99
C MET A 811 -22.89 22.12 -14.64
N ILE A 812 -23.72 21.08 -14.60
CA ILE A 812 -24.52 20.72 -13.42
C ILE A 812 -24.49 19.21 -13.12
N GLU A 813 -25.03 18.79 -11.97
CA GLU A 813 -24.85 17.41 -11.48
C GLU A 813 -25.67 16.36 -12.24
N ALA A 814 -26.92 16.67 -12.59
CA ALA A 814 -27.91 15.67 -13.01
C ALA A 814 -28.69 16.08 -14.26
N ALA A 815 -29.05 15.09 -15.09
CA ALA A 815 -29.82 15.30 -16.31
C ALA A 815 -31.17 15.97 -16.08
N ILE A 816 -31.88 15.57 -15.01
CA ILE A 816 -33.16 16.18 -14.62
C ILE A 816 -33.00 17.68 -14.34
N CYS A 817 -31.91 18.10 -13.69
CA CYS A 817 -31.65 19.52 -13.42
C CYS A 817 -31.42 20.31 -14.71
N VAL A 818 -30.83 19.70 -15.76
CA VAL A 818 -30.63 20.36 -17.05
C VAL A 818 -31.98 20.63 -17.70
N ILE A 819 -32.89 19.65 -17.66
CA ILE A 819 -34.23 19.79 -18.21
C ILE A 819 -35.00 20.87 -17.45
N SER A 820 -34.92 20.87 -16.11
CA SER A 820 -35.55 21.90 -15.27
C SER A 820 -35.08 23.31 -15.64
N ILE A 821 -33.76 23.53 -15.75
CA ILE A 821 -33.20 24.84 -16.10
C ILE A 821 -33.64 25.25 -17.51
N THR A 822 -33.57 24.34 -18.48
CA THR A 822 -33.99 24.60 -19.86
C THR A 822 -35.47 24.96 -19.94
N GLN A 823 -36.34 24.26 -19.20
CA GLN A 823 -37.77 24.56 -19.14
C GLN A 823 -38.03 25.93 -18.49
N MET A 824 -37.36 26.23 -17.39
CA MET A 824 -37.52 27.48 -16.64
C MET A 824 -37.05 28.71 -17.43
N ARG A 825 -36.13 28.54 -18.38
CA ARG A 825 -35.62 29.64 -19.21
C ARG A 825 -36.71 30.37 -19.98
N SER A 826 -37.80 29.68 -20.36
CA SER A 826 -38.97 30.32 -20.99
C SER A 826 -39.58 31.43 -20.13
N LYS A 827 -39.38 31.38 -18.81
CA LYS A 827 -39.89 32.33 -17.82
C LYS A 827 -38.80 33.25 -17.25
N PHE A 828 -37.56 32.78 -17.20
CA PHE A 828 -36.43 33.50 -16.62
C PHE A 828 -35.28 33.57 -17.63
N SER A 829 -35.21 34.69 -18.36
CA SER A 829 -34.18 34.93 -19.38
C SER A 829 -32.76 34.99 -18.81
N SER A 830 -32.62 35.18 -17.50
CA SER A 830 -31.35 35.17 -16.75
C SER A 830 -30.77 33.76 -16.54
N LEU A 831 -31.54 32.69 -16.78
CA LEU A 831 -31.06 31.32 -16.66
C LEU A 831 -30.24 30.90 -17.88
N PRO A 832 -29.18 30.07 -17.67
CA PRO A 832 -28.23 29.77 -18.73
C PRO A 832 -28.88 28.96 -19.87
N PRO A 833 -28.67 29.39 -21.13
CA PRO A 833 -29.27 28.76 -22.31
C PRO A 833 -28.73 27.36 -22.60
N ASN A 834 -27.47 27.12 -22.24
CA ASN A 834 -26.67 26.00 -22.73
C ASN A 834 -26.11 25.23 -21.55
N SER A 835 -26.89 24.27 -21.06
CA SER A 835 -26.56 23.49 -19.86
C SER A 835 -26.33 22.01 -20.21
N PHE A 836 -25.33 21.39 -19.58
CA PHE A 836 -25.03 19.97 -19.68
C PHE A 836 -24.75 19.38 -18.30
N ALA A 837 -24.82 18.05 -18.16
CA ALA A 837 -24.56 17.39 -16.87
C ALA A 837 -23.38 16.42 -16.92
N ILE A 838 -22.55 16.46 -15.87
CA ILE A 838 -21.35 15.62 -15.73
C ILE A 838 -21.66 14.16 -15.39
N ILE A 839 -22.83 13.91 -14.80
CA ILE A 839 -23.32 12.59 -14.39
C ILE A 839 -22.30 11.84 -13.51
N GLY A 840 -22.30 12.23 -12.24
CA GLY A 840 -21.38 11.76 -11.21
C GLY A 840 -20.12 12.62 -11.16
N THR A 841 -19.88 13.23 -10.00
CA THR A 841 -18.95 14.35 -9.79
C THR A 841 -17.46 14.00 -9.88
N GLY A 842 -17.12 12.75 -10.21
CA GLY A 842 -15.75 12.29 -10.46
C GLY A 842 -15.44 12.07 -11.94
N ASN A 843 -16.38 12.36 -12.84
CA ASN A 843 -16.23 12.18 -14.29
C ASN A 843 -15.46 13.36 -14.92
N TYR A 844 -14.25 13.61 -14.46
CA TYR A 844 -13.42 14.73 -14.93
C TYR A 844 -12.98 14.59 -16.39
N LYS A 845 -13.20 13.43 -17.02
CA LYS A 845 -12.84 13.14 -18.42
C LYS A 845 -13.59 14.06 -19.40
N ILE A 846 -14.81 14.47 -19.07
CA ILE A 846 -15.57 15.38 -19.94
C ILE A 846 -15.05 16.83 -19.92
N LEU A 847 -14.21 17.18 -18.93
CA LEU A 847 -13.62 18.52 -18.85
C LEU A 847 -12.70 18.80 -20.04
N ASP A 848 -12.05 17.76 -20.59
CA ASP A 848 -11.17 17.91 -21.75
C ASP A 848 -11.98 18.36 -22.98
N ALA A 849 -13.21 17.84 -23.15
CA ALA A 849 -14.11 18.30 -24.20
C ALA A 849 -14.58 19.76 -23.99
N VAL A 850 -14.73 20.19 -22.73
CA VAL A 850 -15.05 21.59 -22.42
C VAL A 850 -13.86 22.50 -22.75
N VAL A 851 -12.65 22.11 -22.37
CA VAL A 851 -11.42 22.86 -22.70
C VAL A 851 -11.25 22.98 -24.21
N LYS A 852 -11.39 21.87 -24.95
CA LYS A 852 -11.33 21.86 -26.42
C LYS A 852 -12.38 22.76 -27.07
N SER A 853 -13.57 22.91 -26.47
CA SER A 853 -14.62 23.78 -27.00
C SER A 853 -14.29 25.28 -26.95
N GLY A 854 -13.33 25.67 -26.10
CA GLY A 854 -12.95 27.07 -25.90
C GLY A 854 -14.02 27.95 -25.23
N LYS A 855 -15.17 27.38 -24.84
CA LYS A 855 -16.27 28.11 -24.21
C LYS A 855 -15.97 28.45 -22.76
N GLN A 856 -16.57 29.54 -22.26
CA GLN A 856 -16.55 29.80 -20.81
C GLN A 856 -17.43 28.78 -20.08
N LEU A 857 -16.97 28.36 -18.90
CA LEU A 857 -17.66 27.36 -18.10
C LEU A 857 -18.18 28.00 -16.82
N ALA A 858 -19.50 27.98 -16.64
CA ALA A 858 -20.14 28.23 -15.36
C ALA A 858 -20.48 26.88 -14.71
N SER A 859 -20.17 26.72 -13.42
CA SER A 859 -20.51 25.48 -12.71
C SER A 859 -21.06 25.79 -11.33
N GLY A 860 -22.16 25.12 -10.99
CA GLY A 860 -22.79 25.15 -9.68
C GLY A 860 -23.39 23.79 -9.37
N LEU A 861 -22.87 23.12 -8.35
CA LEU A 861 -23.37 21.84 -7.88
C LEU A 861 -24.39 22.03 -6.73
N ASP A 862 -25.03 20.95 -6.30
CA ASP A 862 -26.12 21.00 -5.32
C ASP A 862 -25.72 21.75 -4.04
N PHE A 863 -26.60 22.63 -3.56
CA PHE A 863 -26.34 23.35 -2.31
C PHE A 863 -26.82 22.53 -1.11
N ASP A 864 -25.92 21.72 -0.56
CA ASP A 864 -26.24 20.93 0.61
C ASP A 864 -26.15 21.75 1.89
N LEU A 865 -27.11 21.55 2.80
CA LEU A 865 -27.08 22.14 4.13
C LEU A 865 -25.80 21.73 4.88
N LYS A 866 -25.27 22.65 5.67
CA LYS A 866 -24.21 22.34 6.62
C LYS A 866 -24.77 21.38 7.66
N ASN A 867 -24.08 20.26 7.90
CA ASN A 867 -24.46 19.40 8.99
C ASN A 867 -23.85 19.98 10.28
N GLU A 868 -24.71 20.54 11.14
CA GLU A 868 -24.28 21.14 12.41
C GLU A 868 -23.73 20.11 13.40
N ALA A 869 -24.15 18.84 13.30
CA ALA A 869 -23.68 17.75 14.16
C ALA A 869 -22.34 17.14 13.70
N ASP A 870 -21.97 17.34 12.43
CA ASP A 870 -20.70 16.86 11.87
C ASP A 870 -20.18 17.90 10.86
N PRO A 871 -19.22 18.78 11.22
CA PRO A 871 -18.71 19.84 10.35
C PRO A 871 -18.08 19.31 9.06
N ASN A 872 -17.71 18.03 9.02
CA ASN A 872 -17.16 17.37 7.84
C ASN A 872 -18.26 16.83 6.91
N LYS A 873 -19.49 16.67 7.39
CA LYS A 873 -20.67 16.33 6.60
C LYS A 873 -21.52 17.57 6.26
N GLY A 874 -22.33 17.43 5.22
CA GLY A 874 -22.98 18.58 4.61
C GLY A 874 -22.04 19.40 3.75
N GLN A 875 -22.63 20.33 3.02
CA GLN A 875 -21.97 21.09 1.96
C GLN A 875 -21.28 20.21 0.87
N ALA A 876 -21.85 19.04 0.53
CA ALA A 876 -21.16 18.08 -0.32
C ALA A 876 -21.02 18.60 -1.77
N GLY A 877 -22.07 19.20 -2.33
CA GLY A 877 -21.99 19.85 -3.64
C GLY A 877 -21.04 21.06 -3.62
N GLN A 878 -21.04 21.91 -2.58
CA GLN A 878 -20.10 23.03 -2.47
C GLN A 878 -18.63 22.54 -2.42
N LYS A 879 -18.34 21.51 -1.62
CA LYS A 879 -16.99 20.89 -1.55
C LYS A 879 -16.59 20.27 -2.88
N LYS A 880 -17.54 19.69 -3.62
CA LYS A 880 -17.30 19.12 -4.95
C LYS A 880 -17.10 20.22 -6.00
N THR A 881 -17.81 21.35 -5.92
CA THR A 881 -17.61 22.50 -6.80
C THR A 881 -16.18 23.00 -6.68
N LEU A 882 -15.64 23.15 -5.47
CA LEU A 882 -14.24 23.56 -5.28
C LEU A 882 -13.23 22.59 -5.90
N LYS A 883 -13.44 21.27 -5.74
CA LYS A 883 -12.58 20.25 -6.36
C LYS A 883 -12.66 20.29 -7.88
N LEU A 884 -13.86 20.49 -8.41
CA LEU A 884 -14.13 20.61 -9.83
C LEU A 884 -13.46 21.86 -10.42
N MET A 885 -13.56 23.01 -9.75
CA MET A 885 -12.88 24.26 -10.15
C MET A 885 -11.36 24.10 -10.18
N ALA A 886 -10.78 23.41 -9.20
CA ALA A 886 -9.35 23.09 -9.21
C ALA A 886 -8.97 22.22 -10.41
N ALA A 887 -9.75 21.15 -10.68
CA ALA A 887 -9.52 20.26 -11.82
C ALA A 887 -9.70 20.96 -13.19
N ILE A 888 -10.60 21.95 -13.28
CA ILE A 888 -10.81 22.80 -14.45
C ILE A 888 -9.61 23.72 -14.66
N LYS A 889 -9.11 24.35 -13.59
CA LYS A 889 -7.94 25.25 -13.64
C LYS A 889 -6.67 24.53 -14.06
N GLU A 890 -6.46 23.31 -13.55
CA GLU A 890 -5.32 22.45 -13.95
C GLU A 890 -5.32 22.12 -15.44
N ARG A 891 -6.51 22.04 -16.08
CA ARG A 891 -6.67 21.74 -17.50
C ARG A 891 -6.66 22.98 -18.40
N GLY A 892 -6.30 24.15 -17.86
CA GLY A 892 -6.01 25.34 -18.67
C GLY A 892 -7.21 26.21 -19.03
N LEU A 893 -8.39 26.01 -18.44
CA LEU A 893 -9.51 26.95 -18.58
C LEU A 893 -9.24 28.20 -17.73
N PRO A 894 -9.03 29.39 -18.34
CA PRO A 894 -8.43 30.53 -17.64
C PRO A 894 -9.37 31.23 -16.67
N ARG A 895 -10.71 31.10 -16.83
CA ARG A 895 -11.71 31.81 -16.02
C ARG A 895 -13.03 31.03 -15.87
N PRO A 896 -13.06 29.87 -15.17
CA PRO A 896 -14.32 29.22 -14.83
C PRO A 896 -15.08 30.05 -13.80
N ARG A 897 -16.41 30.12 -13.95
CA ARG A 897 -17.31 30.86 -13.05
C ARG A 897 -17.89 29.93 -11.99
N ASP A 898 -17.63 30.23 -10.72
CA ASP A 898 -18.13 29.49 -9.57
C ASP A 898 -19.49 30.02 -9.13
N VAL A 899 -20.54 29.49 -9.75
CA VAL A 899 -21.93 29.88 -9.48
C VAL A 899 -22.32 29.53 -8.04
N THR A 900 -21.72 28.48 -7.45
CA THR A 900 -21.94 28.14 -6.04
C THR A 900 -21.41 29.26 -5.13
N ALA A 901 -20.20 29.76 -5.38
CA ALA A 901 -19.62 30.85 -4.61
C ALA A 901 -20.37 32.18 -4.82
N GLU A 902 -20.77 32.49 -6.06
CA GLU A 902 -21.57 33.68 -6.40
C GLU A 902 -22.90 33.70 -5.63
N PHE A 903 -23.61 32.56 -5.63
CA PHE A 903 -24.87 32.43 -4.90
C PHE A 903 -24.69 32.61 -3.39
N LEU A 904 -23.67 31.99 -2.79
CA LEU A 904 -23.39 32.12 -1.35
C LEU A 904 -22.98 33.53 -0.94
N ALA A 905 -22.33 34.29 -1.84
CA ALA A 905 -21.98 35.68 -1.60
C ALA A 905 -23.20 36.61 -1.64
N GLN A 906 -24.19 36.28 -2.48
CA GLN A 906 -25.39 37.09 -2.69
C GLN A 906 -26.53 36.79 -1.70
N TYR A 907 -26.64 35.55 -1.21
CA TYR A 907 -27.73 35.10 -0.35
C TYR A 907 -27.22 34.56 0.99
N SER A 908 -27.64 35.18 2.11
CA SER A 908 -27.30 34.70 3.46
C SER A 908 -27.95 33.32 3.71
N TRP A 909 -27.11 32.31 3.92
CA TRP A 909 -27.55 30.92 4.06
C TRP A 909 -28.41 30.70 5.32
N PRO A 910 -29.57 30.02 5.25
CA PRO A 910 -30.33 29.71 6.44
C PRO A 910 -29.65 28.60 7.25
N THR A 911 -29.48 28.86 8.55
CA THR A 911 -29.18 27.84 9.56
C THR A 911 -30.40 26.97 9.83
N ARG A 912 -30.22 25.81 10.45
CA ARG A 912 -31.28 24.80 10.68
C ARG A 912 -32.52 25.35 11.41
N GLU A 913 -32.37 26.47 12.12
CA GLU A 913 -33.43 27.16 12.87
C GLU A 913 -34.31 28.11 12.05
N LYS A 914 -33.87 28.54 10.85
CA LYS A 914 -34.69 29.36 9.94
C LYS A 914 -35.19 28.49 8.79
N LYS A 915 -36.51 28.27 8.72
CA LYS A 915 -37.14 27.75 7.48
C LYS A 915 -36.69 28.64 6.32
N PHE A 916 -36.16 28.03 5.26
CA PHE A 916 -35.85 28.72 4.01
C PHE A 916 -37.12 29.43 3.55
N ASP A 917 -37.12 30.76 3.50
CA ASP A 917 -38.28 31.53 3.08
C ASP A 917 -38.41 31.45 1.56
N TRP A 918 -39.07 30.40 1.09
CA TRP A 918 -39.38 30.19 -0.31
C TRP A 918 -40.17 31.36 -0.91
N ASN A 919 -40.97 32.07 -0.11
CA ASN A 919 -41.73 33.21 -0.58
C ASN A 919 -40.83 34.42 -0.85
N ALA A 920 -39.82 34.67 -0.02
CA ALA A 920 -38.84 35.72 -0.27
C ALA A 920 -38.00 35.46 -1.54
N LEU A 921 -37.58 34.21 -1.78
CA LEU A 921 -36.88 33.85 -3.02
C LEU A 921 -37.79 33.96 -4.25
N LEU A 922 -39.04 33.49 -4.16
CA LEU A 922 -40.00 33.57 -5.26
C LEU A 922 -40.41 35.02 -5.55
N GLN A 923 -40.57 35.88 -4.54
CA GLN A 923 -40.81 37.32 -4.72
C GLN A 923 -39.63 38.04 -5.35
N HIS A 924 -38.39 37.60 -5.08
CA HIS A 924 -37.20 38.14 -5.70
C HIS A 924 -37.04 37.68 -7.15
N LEU A 925 -37.33 36.42 -7.46
CA LEU A 925 -37.32 35.89 -8.84
C LEU A 925 -38.49 36.43 -9.68
N ALA A 926 -39.59 36.85 -9.06
CA ALA A 926 -40.74 37.46 -9.73
C ALA A 926 -40.57 38.96 -10.02
N LYS A 927 -39.55 39.60 -9.45
CA LYS A 927 -39.12 40.96 -9.81
C LYS A 927 -38.01 40.88 -10.86
#